data_AF-A0A3C0ZPM2-F1
#
_entry.id   AF-A0A3C0ZPM2-F1
#
_cell.length_a   1.000
_cell.length_b   1.000
_cell.length_c   1.000
_cell.angle_alpha   90.00
_cell.angle_beta   90.00
_cell.angle_gamma   90.00
#
_symmetry.space_group_name_H-M   'P 1'
#
loop_
_entity.id
_entity.type
_entity.pdbx_description
1 polymer ?
#
loop_
_entity_poly.entity_id
_entity_poly.type
_entity_poly.pdbx_seq_one_letter_code
_entity_poly.pdbx_strand_id
1 'polypeptide(L)'
;MIRLIIGSLSRNRATCEASKMKTFLVTLLFLICTLHLIGQESLQISPERSGLHGRGFNGGKRYWISPASVRSDFWDMFKPGTAWDTLLSRIHVFSIHVNALTERTDTTLLLSAVRKLKDARVLVNYECGGLRPFSGCDSLAGERHAQGELVQLLRWYSRGGPIDFITMDSPINTMIAGGDPNGTCNWSVQRAANEMVDYMKEIRRVLPAVRFALVEPIPWYRVGSLPNYPGNNYGDLLMTLDTVLAVVSSRGETLEIFHSDSPYEYSDDPPTQGWKKIKAVEEFLHSKGLRHGRIHNSQLGGFQSDQMFYERTLASWYRYKDTGGDPDEIEVWSWYDHPSRNVPESQPYTFTYACKQFFEEIERAAARVPAKLEPPNGKVYHGVGQSNRWVNEYIAGLADSTIHPVVYNFYYDIPGTRGDKFEQLRQALTAERDIGRIPHLSIAFTDGRVWTDSIIATGNRYDYIIDSIAAACKEYGRRIFIRPGFEFNGSWNPYHPYLYPLAFRKIVDRFRAFGAADSAAFLWCYYPSAPNDFDSIDTRGARWYPGDSYVDWFSLDLFYVRDFHPDSAGYRRGQLSTKGKSERFLALAREKGKPVFLSELSAAGTFVTTDFNDGMNDWNLWFVPFWRFLDEHPEVKGFNYINWDWTQFGQWKEWGDARIEVNPFIRMKYAEELRKPRFIHLRGAKTTGIESSVVPPSAFKLFQNYPNPFNGSTTIGFEVATAGSVRLIVFDVLGRKVATLLDEEWSPGRHLVSFDADGLPSGIYFYRMTVSNQAQRRAMVLIR
;
A
#
# COMPACT_ATOMS: atom_id res chain seq x y z
N MET A 1 -11.15 48.04 -43.75
CA MET A 1 -11.48 48.69 -42.46
C MET A 1 -11.08 50.17 -42.38
N ILE A 2 -9.89 50.60 -42.81
CA ILE A 2 -9.45 52.01 -42.64
C ILE A 2 -10.30 53.04 -43.42
N ARG A 3 -10.86 52.70 -44.58
CA ARG A 3 -11.79 53.59 -45.33
C ARG A 3 -13.19 53.73 -44.70
N LEU A 4 -13.60 52.81 -43.81
CA LEU A 4 -14.90 52.87 -43.13
C LEU A 4 -14.86 53.72 -41.85
N ILE A 5 -13.69 53.88 -41.25
CA ILE A 5 -13.49 54.65 -40.01
C ILE A 5 -13.35 56.16 -40.30
N ILE A 6 -12.84 56.55 -41.47
CA ILE A 6 -12.63 57.95 -41.84
C ILE A 6 -13.96 58.65 -42.25
N GLY A 7 -14.98 57.89 -42.66
CA GLY A 7 -16.27 58.43 -43.07
C GLY A 7 -17.21 58.87 -41.94
N SER A 8 -17.01 58.40 -40.70
CA SER A 8 -17.92 58.70 -39.58
C SER A 8 -17.43 59.84 -38.66
N LEU A 9 -16.27 60.43 -38.90
CA LEU A 9 -15.64 61.42 -38.01
C LEU A 9 -15.79 62.88 -38.46
N SER A 10 -16.53 63.18 -39.53
CA SER A 10 -16.73 64.57 -39.98
C SER A 10 -17.92 65.31 -39.33
N ARG A 11 -18.52 64.78 -38.26
CA ARG A 11 -19.58 65.45 -37.50
C ARG A 11 -19.41 65.26 -36.00
N ASN A 12 -18.50 66.02 -35.39
CA ASN A 12 -18.71 66.75 -34.14
C ASN A 12 -17.39 67.33 -33.64
N ARG A 13 -17.37 68.65 -33.47
CA ARG A 13 -16.31 69.38 -32.77
C ARG A 13 -16.58 69.25 -31.27
N ALA A 14 -15.63 68.71 -30.50
CA ALA A 14 -15.33 69.19 -29.16
C ALA A 14 -13.95 68.68 -28.73
N THR A 15 -13.14 69.62 -28.27
CA THR A 15 -11.74 69.53 -27.88
C THR A 15 -11.59 68.98 -26.46
N CYS A 16 -10.78 67.93 -26.26
CA CYS A 16 -9.75 67.78 -25.18
C CYS A 16 -9.20 66.32 -25.06
N GLU A 17 -8.82 65.63 -26.13
CA GLU A 17 -8.14 64.30 -26.03
C GLU A 17 -7.03 64.03 -27.07
N ALA A 18 -6.55 65.07 -27.77
CA ALA A 18 -5.61 64.89 -28.88
C ALA A 18 -4.20 64.41 -28.47
N SER A 19 -3.82 64.54 -27.20
CA SER A 19 -2.51 64.11 -26.67
C SER A 19 -2.46 62.60 -26.37
N LYS A 20 -3.51 62.04 -25.75
CA LYS A 20 -3.59 60.61 -25.41
C LYS A 20 -3.83 59.73 -26.64
N MET A 21 -4.60 60.21 -27.62
CA MET A 21 -4.80 59.50 -28.89
C MET A 21 -3.54 59.45 -29.76
N LYS A 22 -2.68 60.48 -29.74
CA LYS A 22 -1.40 60.45 -30.47
C LYS A 22 -0.44 59.42 -29.89
N THR A 23 -0.35 59.30 -28.56
CA THR A 23 0.49 58.26 -27.93
C THR A 23 -0.07 56.86 -28.20
N PHE A 24 -1.39 56.68 -28.16
CA PHE A 24 -2.02 55.38 -28.46
C PHE A 24 -1.85 54.97 -29.93
N LEU A 25 -2.02 55.90 -30.89
CA LEU A 25 -1.77 55.62 -32.31
C LEU A 25 -0.28 55.37 -32.59
N VAL A 26 0.64 56.09 -31.95
CA VAL A 26 2.09 55.89 -32.14
C VAL A 26 2.53 54.53 -31.57
N THR A 27 2.01 54.12 -30.41
CA THR A 27 2.30 52.79 -29.84
C THR A 27 1.68 51.67 -30.68
N LEU A 28 0.46 51.85 -31.20
CA LEU A 28 -0.20 50.89 -32.09
C LEU A 28 0.51 50.80 -33.45
N LEU A 29 0.97 51.93 -34.01
CA LEU A 29 1.80 51.96 -35.23
C LEU A 29 3.17 51.35 -35.00
N PHE A 30 3.79 51.52 -33.82
CA PHE A 30 5.03 50.83 -33.46
C PHE A 30 4.81 49.32 -33.34
N LEU A 31 3.71 48.89 -32.73
CA LEU A 31 3.36 47.46 -32.60
C LEU A 31 3.08 46.83 -33.98
N ILE A 32 2.36 47.53 -34.86
CA ILE A 32 2.08 47.10 -36.23
C ILE A 32 3.36 47.09 -37.08
N CYS A 33 4.24 48.09 -36.95
CA CYS A 33 5.53 48.11 -37.66
C CYS A 33 6.49 47.02 -37.13
N THR A 34 6.47 46.71 -35.83
CA THR A 34 7.26 45.61 -35.25
C THR A 34 6.73 44.26 -35.74
N LEU A 35 5.41 44.10 -35.85
CA LEU A 35 4.78 42.92 -36.45
C LEU A 35 5.06 42.80 -37.96
N HIS A 36 5.21 43.91 -38.69
CA HIS A 36 5.58 43.92 -40.11
C HIS A 36 7.09 43.65 -40.34
N LEU A 37 7.96 44.14 -39.46
CA LEU A 37 9.40 43.89 -39.49
C LEU A 37 9.75 42.44 -39.10
N ILE A 38 9.06 41.87 -38.10
CA ILE A 38 9.17 40.44 -37.76
C ILE A 38 8.64 39.55 -38.90
N GLY A 39 7.71 40.05 -39.72
CA GLY A 39 7.19 39.33 -40.89
C GLY A 39 8.11 39.32 -42.12
N GLN A 40 9.19 40.13 -42.16
CA GLN A 40 10.11 40.21 -43.30
C GLN A 40 11.49 39.59 -43.04
N GLU A 41 11.89 39.38 -41.79
CA GLU A 41 12.98 38.46 -41.49
C GLU A 41 12.43 37.04 -41.44
N SER A 42 12.77 36.25 -42.45
CA SER A 42 12.51 34.81 -42.46
C SER A 42 13.18 34.16 -41.25
N LEU A 43 12.45 34.06 -40.14
CA LEU A 43 12.69 33.06 -39.10
C LEU A 43 12.51 31.69 -39.78
N GLN A 44 13.59 31.16 -40.35
CA GLN A 44 13.69 29.75 -40.68
C GLN A 44 13.58 28.98 -39.37
N ILE A 45 12.35 28.65 -38.98
CA ILE A 45 12.05 27.73 -37.90
C ILE A 45 12.31 26.33 -38.48
N SER A 46 13.43 25.71 -38.10
CA SER A 46 13.71 24.32 -38.45
C SER A 46 12.64 23.41 -37.81
N PRO A 47 11.99 22.50 -38.57
CA PRO A 47 11.01 21.54 -38.03
C PRO A 47 11.62 20.44 -37.15
N GLU A 48 12.88 20.53 -36.74
CA GLU A 48 13.59 19.48 -36.01
C GLU A 48 13.31 19.50 -34.51
N ARG A 49 12.08 19.15 -34.11
CA ARG A 49 11.79 18.70 -32.73
C ARG A 49 10.98 17.43 -32.64
N SER A 50 10.82 16.70 -33.75
CA SER A 50 10.37 15.31 -33.77
C SER A 50 11.39 14.33 -33.13
N GLY A 51 12.63 14.77 -32.88
CA GLY A 51 13.70 13.99 -32.24
C GLY A 51 13.80 14.11 -30.71
N LEU A 52 12.89 14.80 -30.03
CA LEU A 52 12.91 14.95 -28.55
C LEU A 52 12.57 13.67 -27.77
N HIS A 53 12.39 12.54 -28.46
CA HIS A 53 12.39 11.18 -27.89
C HIS A 53 13.74 10.76 -27.24
N GLY A 54 14.75 11.65 -27.24
CA GLY A 54 16.13 11.35 -26.85
C GLY A 54 16.50 11.42 -25.36
N ARG A 55 15.59 11.79 -24.44
CA ARG A 55 15.76 11.39 -23.03
C ARG A 55 15.17 9.98 -22.92
N GLY A 56 16.03 8.98 -22.73
CA GLY A 56 15.61 7.58 -22.62
C GLY A 56 14.49 7.46 -21.57
N PHE A 57 13.30 7.05 -22.03
CA PHE A 57 12.16 6.81 -21.16
C PHE A 57 12.45 5.58 -20.30
N ASN A 58 12.88 5.78 -19.06
CA ASN A 58 12.98 4.66 -18.14
C ASN A 58 11.54 4.26 -17.75
N GLY A 59 11.00 3.22 -18.38
CA GLY A 59 9.64 2.72 -18.11
C GLY A 59 8.48 3.43 -18.83
N GLY A 60 8.74 4.28 -19.82
CA GLY A 60 7.71 4.82 -20.73
C GLY A 60 6.84 6.00 -20.23
N LYS A 61 6.99 6.46 -18.98
CA LYS A 61 6.20 7.57 -18.39
C LYS A 61 6.94 8.92 -18.46
N ARG A 62 6.19 10.04 -18.56
CA ARG A 62 6.72 11.42 -18.46
C ARG A 62 6.49 12.00 -17.07
N TYR A 63 7.45 12.78 -16.59
CA TYR A 63 7.41 13.47 -15.28
C TYR A 63 7.25 14.98 -15.45
N TRP A 64 6.26 15.56 -14.79
CA TRP A 64 5.96 16.98 -14.80
C TRP A 64 6.11 17.57 -13.41
N ILE A 65 6.53 18.84 -13.36
CA ILE A 65 6.44 19.63 -12.14
C ILE A 65 5.74 20.96 -12.42
N SER A 66 4.86 21.37 -11.52
CA SER A 66 4.20 22.69 -11.52
C SER A 66 4.43 23.37 -10.17
N PRO A 67 5.50 24.16 -10.01
CA PRO A 67 5.72 24.94 -8.79
C PRO A 67 4.70 26.08 -8.69
N ALA A 68 4.43 26.55 -7.47
CA ALA A 68 3.50 27.64 -7.20
C ALA A 68 3.99 28.95 -7.85
N SER A 69 3.57 29.19 -9.09
CA SER A 69 4.24 30.13 -10.00
C SER A 69 3.95 31.61 -9.71
N VAL A 70 2.92 31.89 -8.91
CA VAL A 70 2.52 33.24 -8.50
C VAL A 70 3.27 33.73 -7.25
N ARG A 71 4.10 32.88 -6.64
CA ARG A 71 4.89 33.26 -5.47
C ARG A 71 6.15 34.03 -5.84
N SER A 72 6.60 34.89 -4.93
CA SER A 72 7.77 35.74 -5.13
C SER A 72 9.07 34.94 -5.34
N ASP A 73 9.17 33.72 -4.82
CA ASP A 73 10.34 32.84 -4.94
C ASP A 73 10.31 31.90 -6.16
N PHE A 74 9.30 31.99 -7.03
CA PHE A 74 9.21 31.15 -8.23
C PHE A 74 10.42 31.33 -9.15
N TRP A 75 10.74 32.58 -9.48
CA TRP A 75 11.85 32.89 -10.39
C TRP A 75 13.24 32.66 -9.76
N ASP A 76 13.32 32.45 -8.44
CA ASP A 76 14.57 32.15 -7.73
C ASP A 76 15.15 30.78 -8.14
N MET A 77 14.30 29.89 -8.65
CA MET A 77 14.71 28.62 -9.25
C MET A 77 15.71 28.78 -10.40
N PHE A 78 15.73 29.96 -11.03
CA PHE A 78 16.54 30.26 -12.21
C PHE A 78 17.66 31.27 -11.94
N LYS A 79 17.90 31.65 -10.68
CA LYS A 79 19.08 32.41 -10.32
C LYS A 79 20.36 31.57 -10.57
N PRO A 80 21.47 32.19 -11.00
CA PRO A 80 22.75 31.48 -11.13
C PRO A 80 23.14 30.80 -9.82
N GLY A 81 23.56 29.53 -9.90
CA GLY A 81 23.97 28.75 -8.73
C GLY A 81 22.83 28.08 -7.94
N THR A 82 21.56 28.26 -8.33
CA THR A 82 20.45 27.55 -7.67
C THR A 82 20.50 26.05 -7.95
N ALA A 83 20.65 25.25 -6.88
CA ALA A 83 20.85 23.81 -6.93
C ALA A 83 19.53 23.03 -7.04
N TRP A 84 19.22 22.57 -8.26
CA TRP A 84 18.16 21.59 -8.54
C TRP A 84 18.43 20.76 -9.80
N ASP A 85 19.71 20.60 -10.17
CA ASP A 85 20.11 19.98 -11.44
C ASP A 85 19.85 18.46 -11.44
N THR A 86 19.83 17.82 -10.26
CA THR A 86 19.45 16.40 -10.13
C THR A 86 18.00 16.22 -10.55
N LEU A 87 17.07 16.98 -9.98
CA LEU A 87 15.67 16.96 -10.40
C LEU A 87 15.50 17.37 -11.87
N LEU A 88 16.20 18.41 -12.32
CA LEU A 88 16.13 18.89 -13.71
C LEU A 88 16.53 17.80 -14.72
N SER A 89 17.46 16.91 -14.35
CA SER A 89 17.86 15.76 -15.17
C SER A 89 16.81 14.64 -15.24
N ARG A 90 15.81 14.65 -14.34
CA ARG A 90 14.74 13.64 -14.23
C ARG A 90 13.42 14.07 -14.86
N ILE A 91 13.07 15.36 -14.75
CA ILE A 91 11.78 15.85 -15.26
C ILE A 91 11.76 15.93 -16.80
N HIS A 92 10.57 15.84 -17.37
CA HIS A 92 10.36 15.93 -18.81
C HIS A 92 9.65 17.23 -19.19
N VAL A 93 8.75 17.70 -18.32
CA VAL A 93 7.95 18.90 -18.56
C VAL A 93 8.00 19.81 -17.32
N PHE A 94 8.19 21.11 -17.56
CA PHE A 94 8.12 22.14 -16.54
C PHE A 94 6.93 23.05 -16.84
N SER A 95 6.01 23.17 -15.89
CA SER A 95 4.82 23.99 -16.02
C SER A 95 5.05 25.40 -15.48
N ILE A 96 4.57 26.40 -16.23
CA ILE A 96 4.56 27.81 -15.84
C ILE A 96 3.11 28.30 -15.91
N HIS A 97 2.57 28.77 -14.79
CA HIS A 97 1.24 29.40 -14.79
C HIS A 97 1.29 30.75 -15.54
N VAL A 98 0.29 31.04 -16.36
CA VAL A 98 0.25 32.25 -17.21
C VAL A 98 0.49 33.55 -16.41
N ASN A 99 -0.10 33.65 -15.22
CA ASN A 99 0.07 34.77 -14.29
C ASN A 99 1.50 35.02 -13.77
N ALA A 100 2.47 34.12 -14.02
CA ALA A 100 3.88 34.37 -13.71
C ALA A 100 4.57 35.29 -14.74
N LEU A 101 3.99 35.45 -15.93
CA LEU A 101 4.53 36.22 -17.06
C LEU A 101 3.93 37.63 -17.15
N THR A 102 4.02 38.39 -16.07
CA THR A 102 3.52 39.77 -16.03
C THR A 102 4.51 40.78 -16.61
N GLU A 103 4.10 42.04 -16.73
CA GLU A 103 5.01 43.13 -17.11
C GLU A 103 6.11 43.41 -16.08
N ARG A 104 5.92 42.94 -14.84
CA ARG A 104 6.85 43.15 -13.74
C ARG A 104 7.90 42.04 -13.64
N THR A 105 7.79 41.00 -14.45
CA THR A 105 8.71 39.86 -14.39
C THR A 105 10.09 40.27 -14.88
N ASP A 106 11.12 40.00 -14.07
CA ASP A 106 12.50 40.35 -14.36
C ASP A 106 12.98 39.67 -15.66
N THR A 107 13.41 40.48 -16.64
CA THR A 107 13.81 39.98 -17.96
C THR A 107 15.10 39.14 -17.91
N THR A 108 16.00 39.42 -16.97
CA THR A 108 17.23 38.63 -16.76
C THR A 108 16.90 37.25 -16.23
N LEU A 109 15.99 37.16 -15.25
CA LEU A 109 15.52 35.87 -14.73
C LEU A 109 14.76 35.07 -15.79
N LEU A 110 13.92 35.72 -16.60
CA LEU A 110 13.26 35.08 -17.73
C LEU A 110 14.26 34.47 -18.73
N LEU A 111 15.27 35.24 -19.14
CA LEU A 111 16.31 34.74 -20.05
C LEU A 111 17.14 33.60 -19.42
N SER A 112 17.40 33.67 -18.11
CA SER A 112 18.06 32.60 -17.37
C SER A 112 17.22 31.32 -17.38
N ALA A 113 15.91 31.44 -17.15
CA ALA A 113 14.98 30.31 -17.18
C ALA A 113 14.90 29.67 -18.57
N VAL A 114 14.77 30.48 -19.63
CA VAL A 114 14.78 30.02 -21.02
C VAL A 114 16.03 29.20 -21.32
N ARG A 115 17.22 29.70 -20.95
CA ARG A 115 18.48 28.98 -21.17
C ARG A 115 18.50 27.67 -20.38
N LYS A 116 18.23 27.71 -19.07
CA LYS A 116 18.28 26.54 -18.19
C LYS A 116 17.38 25.40 -18.67
N LEU A 117 16.14 25.69 -19.06
CA LEU A 117 15.19 24.68 -19.54
C LEU A 117 15.57 24.15 -20.93
N LYS A 118 16.07 25.01 -21.84
CA LYS A 118 16.53 24.58 -23.17
C LYS A 118 17.79 23.72 -23.10
N ASP A 119 18.76 24.11 -22.30
CA ASP A 119 20.02 23.37 -22.13
C ASP A 119 19.74 21.99 -21.53
N ALA A 120 18.80 21.91 -20.59
CA ALA A 120 18.33 20.65 -20.03
C ALA A 120 17.43 19.84 -20.98
N ARG A 121 16.98 20.40 -22.11
CA ARG A 121 16.01 19.77 -23.02
C ARG A 121 14.69 19.41 -22.34
N VAL A 122 14.22 20.25 -21.42
CA VAL A 122 12.93 20.11 -20.75
C VAL A 122 11.86 20.80 -21.57
N LEU A 123 10.73 20.13 -21.78
CA LEU A 123 9.56 20.69 -22.46
C LEU A 123 8.88 21.70 -21.53
N VAL A 124 8.28 22.74 -22.09
CA VAL A 124 7.61 23.77 -21.30
C VAL A 124 6.11 23.73 -21.55
N ASN A 125 5.37 23.56 -20.45
CA ASN A 125 3.93 23.67 -20.40
C ASN A 125 3.52 25.04 -19.85
N TYR A 126 2.49 25.60 -20.45
CA TYR A 126 1.82 26.79 -19.95
C TYR A 126 0.45 26.44 -19.41
N GLU A 127 0.25 26.68 -18.11
CA GLU A 127 -1.06 26.53 -17.49
C GLU A 127 -1.86 27.82 -17.67
N CYS A 128 -2.95 27.70 -18.42
CA CYS A 128 -3.82 28.77 -18.88
C CYS A 128 -5.22 28.55 -18.33
N GLY A 129 -5.98 29.62 -18.12
CA GLY A 129 -7.38 29.48 -17.71
C GLY A 129 -8.26 28.96 -18.84
N GLY A 130 -7.91 29.25 -20.10
CA GLY A 130 -8.70 28.84 -21.25
C GLY A 130 -10.01 29.64 -21.34
N LEU A 131 -11.08 29.18 -20.66
CA LEU A 131 -12.37 29.89 -20.61
C LEU A 131 -12.71 30.31 -19.18
N ARG A 132 -13.24 31.53 -19.03
CA ARG A 132 -13.71 32.10 -17.76
C ARG A 132 -14.90 33.07 -17.98
N PRO A 133 -15.88 33.15 -17.05
CA PRO A 133 -17.07 34.00 -17.21
C PRO A 133 -16.80 35.51 -17.34
N PHE A 134 -15.77 36.02 -16.66
CA PHE A 134 -15.50 37.47 -16.59
C PHE A 134 -15.10 38.11 -17.93
N SER A 135 -14.76 37.32 -18.95
CA SER A 135 -14.43 37.85 -20.30
C SER A 135 -15.61 37.83 -21.26
N GLY A 136 -16.82 37.64 -20.73
CA GLY A 136 -18.08 37.65 -21.45
C GLY A 136 -18.54 36.25 -21.87
N CYS A 137 -19.86 36.13 -22.05
CA CYS A 137 -20.55 34.87 -22.34
C CYS A 137 -21.18 34.87 -23.75
N ASP A 138 -20.59 35.60 -24.69
CA ASP A 138 -21.02 35.65 -26.10
C ASP A 138 -20.33 34.56 -26.94
N SER A 139 -20.36 34.70 -28.27
CA SER A 139 -19.77 33.75 -29.22
C SER A 139 -18.32 34.06 -29.61
N LEU A 140 -17.67 34.98 -28.90
CA LEU A 140 -16.28 35.39 -29.14
C LEU A 140 -15.43 35.20 -27.88
N ALA A 141 -15.95 34.46 -26.90
CA ALA A 141 -15.29 34.29 -25.61
C ALA A 141 -13.98 33.52 -25.75
N GLY A 142 -13.97 32.46 -26.56
CA GLY A 142 -12.77 31.67 -26.85
C GLY A 142 -11.66 32.50 -27.49
N GLU A 143 -11.99 33.24 -28.56
CA GLU A 143 -11.03 34.11 -29.26
C GLU A 143 -10.48 35.21 -28.34
N ARG A 144 -11.33 35.88 -27.56
CA ARG A 144 -10.90 36.94 -26.63
C ARG A 144 -9.98 36.43 -25.54
N HIS A 145 -10.27 35.26 -24.97
CA HIS A 145 -9.40 34.64 -23.96
C HIS A 145 -8.05 34.26 -24.54
N ALA A 146 -8.05 33.62 -25.71
CA ALA A 146 -6.81 33.27 -26.40
C ALA A 146 -5.95 34.52 -26.66
N GLN A 147 -6.55 35.61 -27.15
CA GLN A 147 -5.85 36.88 -27.38
C GLN A 147 -5.27 37.47 -26.08
N GLY A 148 -6.02 37.42 -24.98
CA GLY A 148 -5.55 37.90 -23.67
C GLY A 148 -4.35 37.11 -23.13
N GLU A 149 -4.39 35.78 -23.24
CA GLU A 149 -3.29 34.92 -22.79
C GLU A 149 -2.08 34.96 -23.74
N LEU A 150 -2.30 35.13 -25.05
CA LEU A 150 -1.22 35.30 -26.04
C LEU A 150 -0.32 36.49 -25.71
N VAL A 151 -0.87 37.59 -25.19
CA VAL A 151 -0.05 38.75 -24.76
C VAL A 151 0.98 38.35 -23.70
N GLN A 152 0.63 37.43 -22.79
CA GLN A 152 1.54 36.94 -21.75
C GLN A 152 2.50 35.90 -22.31
N LEU A 153 2.00 34.93 -23.07
CA LEU A 153 2.81 33.88 -23.71
C LEU A 153 3.88 34.46 -24.64
N LEU A 154 3.56 35.52 -25.40
CA LEU A 154 4.50 36.17 -26.29
C LEU A 154 5.68 36.81 -25.57
N ARG A 155 5.58 37.12 -24.26
CA ARG A 155 6.73 37.62 -23.48
C ARG A 155 7.81 36.55 -23.34
N TRP A 156 7.42 35.30 -23.17
CA TRP A 156 8.32 34.16 -23.14
C TRP A 156 8.78 33.76 -24.55
N TYR A 157 7.82 33.61 -25.47
CA TYR A 157 8.08 33.12 -26.82
C TYR A 157 9.02 34.03 -27.61
N SER A 158 8.82 35.35 -27.55
CA SER A 158 9.68 36.35 -28.24
C SER A 158 11.13 36.36 -27.75
N ARG A 159 11.42 35.75 -26.59
CA ARG A 159 12.78 35.62 -26.03
C ARG A 159 13.41 34.26 -26.35
N GLY A 160 12.81 33.50 -27.25
CA GLY A 160 13.25 32.17 -27.64
C GLY A 160 12.91 31.07 -26.64
N GLY A 161 11.98 31.35 -25.72
CA GLY A 161 11.41 30.38 -24.79
C GLY A 161 10.46 29.40 -25.49
N PRO A 162 10.59 28.08 -25.27
CA PRO A 162 9.73 27.10 -25.90
C PRO A 162 8.32 27.11 -25.31
N ILE A 163 7.30 26.83 -26.13
CA ILE A 163 5.93 26.58 -25.70
C ILE A 163 5.54 25.25 -26.33
N ASP A 164 5.71 24.15 -25.58
CA ASP A 164 5.49 22.79 -26.07
C ASP A 164 4.06 22.31 -25.77
N PHE A 165 3.50 22.78 -24.65
CA PHE A 165 2.12 22.50 -24.23
C PHE A 165 1.41 23.76 -23.75
N ILE A 166 0.10 23.81 -23.96
CA ILE A 166 -0.82 24.68 -23.24
C ILE A 166 -1.84 23.78 -22.55
N THR A 167 -1.86 23.82 -21.22
CA THR A 167 -2.84 23.15 -20.38
C THR A 167 -3.97 24.12 -20.08
N MET A 168 -5.17 23.83 -20.56
CA MET A 168 -6.37 24.59 -20.25
C MET A 168 -6.94 24.07 -18.93
N ASP A 169 -6.86 24.89 -17.90
CA ASP A 169 -7.39 24.61 -16.57
C ASP A 169 -8.89 24.90 -16.51
N SER A 170 -9.70 23.84 -16.43
CA SER A 170 -11.13 23.93 -16.14
C SER A 170 -11.97 24.75 -17.15
N PRO A 171 -11.70 24.71 -18.47
CA PRO A 171 -12.41 25.55 -19.44
C PRO A 171 -13.89 25.15 -19.58
N ILE A 172 -14.29 23.94 -19.19
CA ILE A 172 -15.69 23.50 -19.29
C ILE A 172 -16.44 23.82 -17.99
N ASN A 173 -15.93 23.40 -16.83
CA ASN A 173 -16.67 23.58 -15.57
C ASN A 173 -17.02 25.04 -15.29
N THR A 174 -16.12 25.97 -15.61
CA THR A 174 -16.27 27.38 -15.29
C THR A 174 -17.37 28.06 -16.09
N MET A 175 -17.85 27.42 -17.16
CA MET A 175 -18.82 28.00 -18.10
C MET A 175 -20.21 27.35 -18.00
N ILE A 176 -20.34 26.17 -17.38
CA ILE A 176 -21.60 25.42 -17.29
C ILE A 176 -22.40 25.72 -16.01
N ALA A 177 -23.68 25.31 -16.02
CA ALA A 177 -24.53 25.35 -14.84
C ALA A 177 -23.85 24.65 -13.63
N GLY A 178 -23.76 25.35 -12.51
CA GLY A 178 -23.19 24.82 -11.26
C GLY A 178 -21.70 25.14 -11.02
N GLY A 179 -20.91 25.43 -12.06
CA GLY A 179 -19.49 25.78 -11.93
C GLY A 179 -19.15 27.27 -12.09
N ASP A 180 -20.05 28.07 -12.65
CA ASP A 180 -20.01 29.54 -12.58
C ASP A 180 -20.70 30.02 -11.29
N PRO A 181 -19.96 30.52 -10.27
CA PRO A 181 -20.54 30.89 -8.97
C PRO A 181 -21.60 31.99 -9.07
N ASN A 182 -21.55 32.79 -10.14
CA ASN A 182 -22.45 33.91 -10.37
C ASN A 182 -23.56 33.58 -11.40
N GLY A 183 -23.54 32.38 -12.00
CA GLY A 183 -24.51 31.97 -13.01
C GLY A 183 -24.53 32.82 -14.28
N THR A 184 -23.41 33.47 -14.60
CA THR A 184 -23.23 34.45 -15.68
C THR A 184 -23.40 33.83 -17.08
N CYS A 185 -22.72 32.71 -17.36
CA CYS A 185 -22.73 32.11 -18.71
C CYS A 185 -23.75 30.99 -18.86
N ASN A 186 -23.84 30.08 -17.89
CA ASN A 186 -24.78 28.94 -17.84
C ASN A 186 -24.87 28.15 -19.18
N TRP A 187 -23.73 27.80 -19.75
CA TRP A 187 -23.66 27.13 -21.04
C TRP A 187 -23.93 25.63 -20.97
N SER A 188 -24.26 25.04 -22.12
CA SER A 188 -24.16 23.59 -22.29
C SER A 188 -22.70 23.19 -22.49
N VAL A 189 -22.36 21.93 -22.15
CA VAL A 189 -21.02 21.35 -22.42
C VAL A 189 -20.64 21.50 -23.90
N GLN A 190 -21.58 21.25 -24.82
CA GLN A 190 -21.37 21.41 -26.26
C GLN A 190 -20.93 22.83 -26.62
N ARG A 191 -21.57 23.86 -26.04
CA ARG A 191 -21.23 25.26 -26.31
C ARG A 191 -19.85 25.60 -25.73
N ALA A 192 -19.57 25.21 -24.49
CA ALA A 192 -18.26 25.42 -23.88
C ALA A 192 -17.14 24.74 -24.68
N ALA A 193 -17.35 23.50 -25.15
CA ALA A 193 -16.40 22.79 -25.98
C ALA A 193 -16.17 23.46 -27.35
N ASN A 194 -17.21 24.08 -27.95
CA ASN A 194 -17.03 24.86 -29.17
C ASN A 194 -16.12 26.07 -28.94
N GLU A 195 -16.40 26.88 -27.91
CA GLU A 195 -15.59 28.05 -27.57
C GLU A 195 -14.16 27.67 -27.16
N MET A 196 -13.99 26.52 -26.52
CA MET A 196 -12.66 25.97 -26.20
C MET A 196 -11.88 25.66 -27.49
N VAL A 197 -12.53 25.11 -28.52
CA VAL A 197 -11.89 24.91 -29.82
C VAL A 197 -11.57 26.24 -30.52
N ASP A 198 -12.41 27.26 -30.38
CA ASP A 198 -12.11 28.59 -30.93
C ASP A 198 -10.89 29.21 -30.25
N TYR A 199 -10.77 29.05 -28.93
CA TYR A 199 -9.55 29.36 -28.19
C TYR A 199 -8.33 28.61 -28.76
N MET A 200 -8.42 27.27 -28.93
CA MET A 200 -7.30 26.46 -29.45
C MET A 200 -6.84 26.93 -30.84
N LYS A 201 -7.79 27.24 -31.72
CA LYS A 201 -7.51 27.71 -33.07
C LYS A 201 -6.81 29.06 -33.08
N GLU A 202 -7.28 30.00 -32.26
CA GLU A 202 -6.66 31.33 -32.18
C GLU A 202 -5.24 31.26 -31.62
N ILE A 203 -4.99 30.42 -30.61
CA ILE A 203 -3.64 30.14 -30.13
C ILE A 203 -2.77 29.54 -31.26
N ARG A 204 -3.26 28.53 -31.99
CA ARG A 204 -2.47 27.83 -33.02
C ARG A 204 -2.10 28.72 -34.20
N ARG A 205 -2.87 29.79 -34.46
CA ARG A 205 -2.49 30.80 -35.48
C ARG A 205 -1.17 31.47 -35.17
N VAL A 206 -0.82 31.61 -33.90
CA VAL A 206 0.45 32.20 -33.44
C VAL A 206 1.48 31.11 -33.11
N LEU A 207 1.02 30.00 -32.53
CA LEU A 207 1.87 28.90 -32.04
C LEU A 207 1.48 27.58 -32.74
N PRO A 208 1.88 27.37 -34.02
CA PRO A 208 1.37 26.27 -34.84
C PRO A 208 1.73 24.86 -34.35
N ALA A 209 2.82 24.73 -33.60
CA ALA A 209 3.33 23.46 -33.09
C ALA A 209 2.88 23.11 -31.67
N VAL A 210 2.06 23.95 -31.02
CA VAL A 210 1.66 23.74 -29.63
C VAL A 210 0.70 22.55 -29.50
N ARG A 211 0.89 21.77 -28.44
CA ARG A 211 -0.03 20.69 -28.05
C ARG A 211 -0.95 21.17 -26.93
N PHE A 212 -2.21 20.76 -26.97
CA PHE A 212 -3.18 21.12 -25.96
C PHE A 212 -3.41 19.99 -24.96
N ALA A 213 -3.45 20.36 -23.70
CA ALA A 213 -3.82 19.52 -22.59
C ALA A 213 -5.07 20.09 -21.89
N LEU A 214 -5.83 19.22 -21.24
CA LEU A 214 -7.04 19.59 -20.52
C LEU A 214 -6.93 19.15 -19.05
N VAL A 215 -7.31 20.02 -18.13
CA VAL A 215 -7.48 19.70 -16.70
C VAL A 215 -8.95 19.92 -16.35
N GLU A 216 -9.56 18.98 -15.63
CA GLU A 216 -10.83 19.19 -14.93
C GLU A 216 -10.76 18.60 -13.50
N PRO A 217 -11.40 19.24 -12.51
CA PRO A 217 -11.38 18.85 -11.11
C PRO A 217 -12.37 17.72 -10.83
N ILE A 218 -11.85 16.51 -10.75
CA ILE A 218 -12.63 15.28 -10.55
C ILE A 218 -13.56 15.32 -9.33
N PRO A 219 -13.19 15.89 -8.15
CA PRO A 219 -14.05 15.88 -6.97
C PRO A 219 -15.44 16.49 -7.22
N TRP A 220 -15.55 17.46 -8.11
CA TRP A 220 -16.78 18.25 -8.32
C TRP A 220 -17.76 17.62 -9.30
N TYR A 221 -17.30 16.67 -10.11
CA TYR A 221 -18.10 15.91 -11.06
C TYR A 221 -18.61 14.59 -10.51
N ARG A 222 -19.75 14.11 -10.98
CA ARG A 222 -20.11 12.68 -10.90
C ARG A 222 -19.28 11.90 -11.91
N VAL A 223 -18.95 10.64 -11.62
CA VAL A 223 -18.30 9.74 -12.59
C VAL A 223 -19.08 8.43 -12.65
N GLY A 224 -19.98 8.30 -13.63
CA GLY A 224 -20.89 7.17 -13.69
C GLY A 224 -21.75 7.11 -12.42
N SER A 225 -21.84 5.97 -11.75
CA SER A 225 -22.58 5.88 -10.48
C SER A 225 -21.87 6.48 -9.27
N LEU A 226 -20.63 6.97 -9.41
CA LEU A 226 -19.83 7.49 -8.30
C LEU A 226 -20.16 8.95 -8.01
N PRO A 227 -20.48 9.31 -6.75
CA PRO A 227 -20.99 10.62 -6.40
C PRO A 227 -19.92 11.71 -6.50
N ASN A 228 -20.37 12.95 -6.60
CA ASN A 228 -19.55 14.13 -6.48
C ASN A 228 -19.55 14.66 -5.05
N TYR A 229 -18.64 15.60 -4.76
CA TYR A 229 -18.56 16.21 -3.44
C TYR A 229 -19.82 17.05 -3.14
N PRO A 230 -20.39 16.95 -1.92
CA PRO A 230 -21.61 17.69 -1.55
C PRO A 230 -21.49 19.19 -1.83
N GLY A 231 -22.56 19.77 -2.38
CA GLY A 231 -22.64 21.20 -2.70
C GLY A 231 -22.15 21.58 -4.10
N ASN A 232 -21.47 20.67 -4.80
CA ASN A 232 -21.12 20.83 -6.21
C ASN A 232 -22.09 20.02 -7.09
N ASN A 233 -22.24 20.36 -8.37
CA ASN A 233 -22.95 19.54 -9.35
C ASN A 233 -22.57 19.94 -10.79
N TYR A 234 -21.40 19.50 -11.26
CA TYR A 234 -20.92 19.83 -12.60
C TYR A 234 -21.41 18.81 -13.66
N GLY A 235 -22.36 17.95 -13.30
CA GLY A 235 -22.81 16.84 -14.13
C GLY A 235 -21.87 15.64 -14.09
N ASP A 236 -21.84 14.87 -15.18
CA ASP A 236 -21.02 13.65 -15.31
C ASP A 236 -19.76 13.92 -16.14
N LEU A 237 -18.59 13.61 -15.57
CA LEU A 237 -17.32 13.89 -16.23
C LEU A 237 -17.12 13.04 -17.48
N LEU A 238 -17.56 11.77 -17.50
CA LEU A 238 -17.36 10.89 -18.65
C LEU A 238 -18.19 11.39 -19.84
N MET A 239 -19.44 11.80 -19.59
CA MET A 239 -20.28 12.43 -20.63
C MET A 239 -19.71 13.77 -21.10
N THR A 240 -19.14 14.55 -20.18
CA THR A 240 -18.50 15.83 -20.49
C THR A 240 -17.31 15.61 -21.40
N LEU A 241 -16.41 14.70 -21.05
CA LEU A 241 -15.23 14.37 -21.84
C LEU A 241 -15.59 13.77 -23.20
N ASP A 242 -16.60 12.90 -23.28
CA ASP A 242 -17.06 12.35 -24.57
C ASP A 242 -17.53 13.46 -25.53
N THR A 243 -18.29 14.42 -25.01
CA THR A 243 -18.75 15.59 -25.78
C THR A 243 -17.57 16.46 -26.21
N VAL A 244 -16.64 16.76 -25.30
CA VAL A 244 -15.45 17.57 -25.59
C VAL A 244 -14.60 16.92 -26.69
N LEU A 245 -14.32 15.61 -26.58
CA LEU A 245 -13.52 14.89 -27.56
C LEU A 245 -14.19 14.83 -28.94
N ALA A 246 -15.51 14.66 -28.98
CA ALA A 246 -16.28 14.70 -30.23
C ALA A 246 -16.22 16.08 -30.91
N VAL A 247 -16.35 17.17 -30.13
CA VAL A 247 -16.27 18.53 -30.66
C VAL A 247 -14.86 18.85 -31.15
N VAL A 248 -13.83 18.57 -30.35
CA VAL A 248 -12.42 18.75 -30.71
C VAL A 248 -12.13 18.02 -32.03
N SER A 249 -12.46 16.73 -32.12
CA SER A 249 -12.19 15.93 -33.31
C SER A 249 -12.96 16.43 -34.54
N SER A 250 -14.27 16.69 -34.40
CA SER A 250 -15.11 17.14 -35.53
C SER A 250 -14.69 18.51 -36.09
N ARG A 251 -14.00 19.32 -35.29
CA ARG A 251 -13.49 20.64 -35.70
C ARG A 251 -12.02 20.62 -36.14
N GLY A 252 -11.43 19.43 -36.31
CA GLY A 252 -10.07 19.23 -36.81
C GLY A 252 -8.98 19.52 -35.79
N GLU A 253 -9.32 19.48 -34.51
CA GLU A 253 -8.41 19.71 -33.39
C GLU A 253 -8.07 18.41 -32.67
N THR A 254 -7.03 18.45 -31.83
CA THR A 254 -6.60 17.30 -31.02
C THR A 254 -6.21 17.73 -29.61
N LEU A 255 -6.55 16.90 -28.63
CA LEU A 255 -5.99 16.95 -27.28
C LEU A 255 -4.91 15.87 -27.15
N GLU A 256 -3.77 16.22 -26.56
CA GLU A 256 -2.65 15.30 -26.35
C GLU A 256 -2.81 14.51 -25.05
N ILE A 257 -3.35 15.15 -24.01
CA ILE A 257 -3.45 14.57 -22.66
C ILE A 257 -4.58 15.22 -21.86
N PHE A 258 -5.21 14.43 -20.98
CA PHE A 258 -6.08 14.90 -19.92
C PHE A 258 -5.43 14.68 -18.55
N HIS A 259 -5.40 15.71 -17.72
CA HIS A 259 -4.81 15.71 -16.39
C HIS A 259 -5.91 15.66 -15.32
N SER A 260 -5.82 14.69 -14.42
CA SER A 260 -6.77 14.49 -13.32
C SER A 260 -6.41 15.34 -12.11
N ASP A 261 -7.12 16.46 -11.94
CA ASP A 261 -7.01 17.31 -10.75
C ASP A 261 -7.90 16.76 -9.63
N SER A 262 -7.24 16.32 -8.56
CA SER A 262 -7.88 15.81 -7.35
C SER A 262 -6.81 15.69 -6.26
N PRO A 263 -6.72 16.64 -5.32
CA PRO A 263 -5.80 16.54 -4.20
C PRO A 263 -5.96 15.26 -3.38
N TYR A 264 -4.90 14.87 -2.66
CA TYR A 264 -4.90 13.65 -1.83
C TYR A 264 -6.16 13.54 -0.96
N GLU A 265 -6.53 14.61 -0.26
CA GLU A 265 -7.65 14.61 0.69
C GLU A 265 -8.99 14.33 0.02
N TYR A 266 -9.26 14.92 -1.13
CA TYR A 266 -10.49 14.67 -1.87
C TYR A 266 -10.49 13.29 -2.54
N SER A 267 -9.31 12.77 -2.86
CA SER A 267 -9.15 11.44 -3.46
C SER A 267 -9.38 10.34 -2.43
N ASP A 268 -8.88 10.55 -1.21
CA ASP A 268 -8.92 9.64 -0.06
C ASP A 268 -10.22 9.75 0.77
N ASP A 269 -11.12 10.67 0.40
CA ASP A 269 -12.42 10.87 1.04
C ASP A 269 -13.38 9.68 0.76
N PRO A 270 -13.75 8.88 1.79
CA PRO A 270 -14.57 7.69 1.60
C PRO A 270 -15.97 7.94 0.99
N PRO A 271 -16.73 8.99 1.40
CA PRO A 271 -18.03 9.30 0.84
C PRO A 271 -18.04 9.49 -0.68
N THR A 272 -17.03 10.18 -1.23
CA THR A 272 -16.97 10.47 -2.66
C THR A 272 -16.27 9.40 -3.49
N GLN A 273 -15.58 8.45 -2.84
CA GLN A 273 -14.84 7.37 -3.51
C GLN A 273 -13.87 7.90 -4.57
N GLY A 274 -13.16 9.01 -4.27
CA GLY A 274 -12.33 9.75 -5.22
C GLY A 274 -11.33 8.89 -5.98
N TRP A 275 -10.66 7.95 -5.30
CA TRP A 275 -9.76 6.99 -5.95
C TRP A 275 -10.41 6.14 -7.06
N LYS A 276 -11.65 5.69 -6.87
CA LYS A 276 -12.39 4.94 -7.91
C LYS A 276 -12.78 5.84 -9.07
N LYS A 277 -13.08 7.11 -8.82
CA LYS A 277 -13.40 8.09 -9.86
C LYS A 277 -12.20 8.33 -10.76
N ILE A 278 -11.02 8.55 -10.17
CA ILE A 278 -9.77 8.74 -10.90
C ILE A 278 -9.49 7.52 -11.78
N LYS A 279 -9.62 6.30 -11.24
CA LYS A 279 -9.41 5.07 -12.02
C LYS A 279 -10.42 4.92 -13.17
N ALA A 280 -11.69 5.23 -12.95
CA ALA A 280 -12.70 5.17 -14.00
C ALA A 280 -12.45 6.21 -15.11
N VAL A 281 -11.95 7.40 -14.77
CA VAL A 281 -11.55 8.42 -15.74
C VAL A 281 -10.34 7.95 -16.55
N GLU A 282 -9.32 7.38 -15.92
CA GLU A 282 -8.16 6.77 -16.59
C GLU A 282 -8.59 5.72 -17.62
N GLU A 283 -9.42 4.75 -17.20
CA GLU A 283 -9.91 3.68 -18.08
C GLU A 283 -10.72 4.24 -19.27
N PHE A 284 -11.54 5.26 -19.02
CA PHE A 284 -12.28 5.94 -20.07
C PHE A 284 -11.35 6.61 -21.07
N LEU A 285 -10.33 7.34 -20.62
CA LEU A 285 -9.37 8.04 -21.50
C LEU A 285 -8.60 7.04 -22.36
N HIS A 286 -8.11 5.95 -21.76
CA HIS A 286 -7.44 4.86 -22.49
C HIS A 286 -8.35 4.23 -23.54
N SER A 287 -9.64 4.04 -23.23
CA SER A 287 -10.62 3.53 -24.21
C SER A 287 -10.84 4.47 -25.41
N LYS A 288 -10.54 5.76 -25.25
CA LYS A 288 -10.60 6.79 -26.29
C LYS A 288 -9.26 7.04 -26.97
N GLY A 289 -8.20 6.34 -26.57
CA GLY A 289 -6.85 6.55 -27.07
C GLY A 289 -6.22 7.88 -26.63
N LEU A 290 -6.76 8.51 -25.57
CA LEU A 290 -6.21 9.73 -24.99
C LEU A 290 -5.35 9.40 -23.78
N ARG A 291 -4.20 10.09 -23.65
CA ARG A 291 -3.30 9.90 -22.52
C ARG A 291 -3.88 10.45 -21.23
N HIS A 292 -3.57 9.79 -20.13
CA HIS A 292 -3.93 10.19 -18.78
C HIS A 292 -2.72 10.72 -18.00
N GLY A 293 -2.83 11.96 -17.52
CA GLY A 293 -1.91 12.56 -16.57
C GLY A 293 -2.50 12.56 -15.17
N ARG A 294 -1.70 12.16 -14.17
CA ARG A 294 -2.10 12.23 -12.76
C ARG A 294 -1.34 13.33 -12.03
N ILE A 295 -2.09 14.32 -11.56
CA ILE A 295 -1.62 15.37 -10.68
C ILE A 295 -1.55 14.84 -9.24
N HIS A 296 -0.38 14.87 -8.62
CA HIS A 296 -0.15 14.54 -7.23
C HIS A 296 0.15 15.81 -6.43
N ASN A 297 -0.66 16.04 -5.40
CA ASN A 297 -0.50 17.11 -4.43
C ASN A 297 -1.36 16.83 -3.19
N SER A 298 -1.27 17.71 -2.19
CA SER A 298 -2.10 17.67 -0.98
C SER A 298 -2.58 19.07 -0.60
N GLN A 299 -3.89 19.21 -0.43
CA GLN A 299 -4.52 20.46 0.03
C GLN A 299 -4.23 20.72 1.49
N LEU A 300 -4.47 19.72 2.34
CA LEU A 300 -4.22 19.86 3.76
C LEU A 300 -2.72 20.07 4.02
N GLY A 301 -1.87 19.29 3.33
CA GLY A 301 -0.42 19.46 3.32
C GLY A 301 -0.01 20.87 2.94
N GLY A 302 -0.57 21.33 1.81
CA GLY A 302 -0.38 22.66 1.28
C GLY A 302 -0.77 23.80 2.22
N PHE A 303 -1.73 23.59 3.14
CA PHE A 303 -2.15 24.61 4.11
C PHE A 303 -1.44 24.54 5.47
N GLN A 304 -0.79 23.41 5.81
CA GLN A 304 -0.26 23.23 7.17
C GLN A 304 1.25 23.20 7.26
N SER A 305 1.96 22.43 6.41
CA SER A 305 3.42 22.34 6.50
C SER A 305 4.08 21.71 5.27
N ASP A 306 5.36 22.06 5.05
CA ASP A 306 6.20 21.50 3.99
C ASP A 306 6.33 19.97 4.10
N GLN A 307 6.53 19.47 5.33
CA GLN A 307 6.65 18.03 5.60
C GLN A 307 5.36 17.30 5.25
N MET A 308 4.21 17.82 5.69
CA MET A 308 2.94 17.15 5.44
C MET A 308 2.54 17.21 3.96
N PHE A 309 2.87 18.29 3.25
CA PHE A 309 2.74 18.33 1.80
C PHE A 309 3.53 17.20 1.13
N TYR A 310 4.80 17.01 1.53
CA TYR A 310 5.65 15.94 1.00
C TYR A 310 5.07 14.54 1.29
N GLU A 311 4.79 14.24 2.55
CA GLU A 311 4.31 12.91 2.98
C GLU A 311 2.99 12.53 2.29
N ARG A 312 2.05 13.46 2.20
CA ARG A 312 0.73 13.21 1.61
C ARG A 312 0.76 13.18 0.08
N THR A 313 1.61 13.97 -0.55
CA THR A 313 1.84 13.88 -2.00
C THR A 313 2.39 12.50 -2.35
N LEU A 314 3.33 11.96 -1.57
CA LEU A 314 3.83 10.61 -1.75
C LEU A 314 2.75 9.55 -1.47
N ALA A 315 1.96 9.70 -0.40
CA ALA A 315 0.83 8.81 -0.10
C ALA A 315 -0.19 8.75 -1.26
N SER A 316 -0.41 9.86 -1.96
CA SER A 316 -1.28 9.94 -3.14
C SER A 316 -0.86 8.97 -4.25
N TRP A 317 0.45 8.79 -4.47
CA TRP A 317 0.95 7.81 -5.43
C TRP A 317 0.60 6.38 -5.02
N TYR A 318 0.90 6.01 -3.76
CA TYR A 318 0.64 4.66 -3.27
C TYR A 318 -0.84 4.30 -3.28
N ARG A 319 -1.70 5.19 -2.79
CA ARG A 319 -3.15 4.99 -2.80
C ARG A 319 -3.70 4.83 -4.21
N TYR A 320 -3.20 5.63 -5.15
CA TYR A 320 -3.59 5.49 -6.55
C TYR A 320 -3.13 4.16 -7.13
N LYS A 321 -1.90 3.71 -6.87
CA LYS A 321 -1.42 2.38 -7.29
C LYS A 321 -2.20 1.22 -6.65
N ASP A 322 -2.70 1.36 -5.42
CA ASP A 322 -3.54 0.34 -4.75
C ASP A 322 -4.85 0.06 -5.51
N THR A 323 -5.34 1.04 -6.28
CA THR A 323 -6.50 0.88 -7.18
C THR A 323 -6.18 0.13 -8.47
N GLY A 324 -4.90 -0.13 -8.74
CA GLY A 324 -4.44 -0.59 -10.06
C GLY A 324 -4.30 0.54 -11.09
N GLY A 325 -4.25 1.80 -10.65
CA GLY A 325 -4.03 2.95 -11.51
C GLY A 325 -2.66 2.90 -12.19
N ASP A 326 -2.59 3.29 -13.45
CA ASP A 326 -1.35 3.34 -14.21
C ASP A 326 -1.34 4.53 -15.21
N PRO A 327 -0.93 5.73 -14.77
CA PRO A 327 -1.06 6.93 -15.58
C PRO A 327 0.03 6.96 -16.66
N ASP A 328 -0.24 7.57 -17.80
CA ASP A 328 0.77 7.78 -18.86
C ASP A 328 1.81 8.82 -18.44
N GLU A 329 1.39 9.79 -17.62
CA GLU A 329 2.20 10.92 -17.15
C GLU A 329 1.94 11.22 -15.68
N ILE A 330 2.99 11.55 -14.95
CA ILE A 330 2.96 11.74 -13.49
C ILE A 330 3.44 13.14 -13.19
N GLU A 331 2.68 13.85 -12.37
CA GLU A 331 2.88 15.28 -12.19
C GLU A 331 2.85 15.63 -10.71
N VAL A 332 3.76 16.49 -10.26
CA VAL A 332 3.72 17.05 -8.91
C VAL A 332 3.45 18.53 -9.01
N TRP A 333 2.38 18.97 -8.36
CA TRP A 333 1.95 20.36 -8.42
C TRP A 333 1.90 20.96 -7.01
N SER A 334 2.26 22.24 -6.88
CA SER A 334 2.07 23.01 -5.66
C SER A 334 1.36 24.32 -5.99
N TRP A 335 0.24 24.58 -5.34
CA TRP A 335 -0.53 25.82 -5.51
C TRP A 335 -1.02 26.44 -4.19
N TYR A 336 -0.67 25.81 -3.06
CA TYR A 336 -0.96 26.30 -1.71
C TYR A 336 0.27 26.99 -1.10
N ASP A 337 0.16 27.39 0.16
CA ASP A 337 1.24 28.06 0.89
C ASP A 337 2.50 27.19 1.04
N HIS A 338 2.31 25.87 1.17
CA HIS A 338 3.36 24.88 1.29
C HIS A 338 3.52 24.04 0.00
N PRO A 339 4.77 23.66 -0.39
CA PRO A 339 6.03 23.96 0.28
C PRO A 339 6.37 25.44 0.34
N SER A 340 6.86 25.92 1.48
CA SER A 340 7.16 27.32 1.76
C SER A 340 8.33 27.86 0.94
N ARG A 341 9.08 27.00 0.24
CA ARG A 341 10.16 27.34 -0.69
C ARG A 341 10.25 26.34 -1.84
N ASN A 342 10.57 26.85 -3.04
CA ASN A 342 10.78 25.97 -4.20
C ASN A 342 12.14 25.24 -4.19
N VAL A 343 13.21 25.90 -3.73
CA VAL A 343 14.62 25.47 -3.83
C VAL A 343 15.37 25.67 -2.52
N PRO A 344 16.52 24.99 -2.30
CA PRO A 344 17.20 24.02 -3.17
C PRO A 344 16.74 22.57 -2.97
N GLU A 345 17.09 21.68 -3.90
CA GLU A 345 16.73 20.25 -3.86
C GLU A 345 17.44 19.44 -2.76
N SER A 346 18.45 20.04 -2.12
CA SER A 346 19.21 19.48 -1.00
C SER A 346 18.57 19.77 0.36
N GLN A 347 17.67 20.76 0.43
CA GLN A 347 17.00 21.11 1.66
C GLN A 347 15.70 20.32 1.80
N PRO A 348 15.50 19.57 2.90
CA PRO A 348 14.29 18.80 3.10
C PRO A 348 13.02 19.65 2.93
N TYR A 349 12.06 19.06 2.24
CA TYR A 349 10.70 19.55 2.04
C TYR A 349 10.56 20.83 1.20
N THR A 350 11.62 21.35 0.57
CA THR A 350 11.41 22.29 -0.55
C THR A 350 10.67 21.59 -1.69
N PHE A 351 10.02 22.34 -2.58
CA PHE A 351 9.31 21.73 -3.72
C PHE A 351 10.22 20.85 -4.57
N THR A 352 11.42 21.30 -4.88
CA THR A 352 12.40 20.53 -5.67
C THR A 352 12.91 19.30 -4.91
N TYR A 353 13.09 19.37 -3.58
CA TYR A 353 13.39 18.18 -2.78
C TYR A 353 12.23 17.18 -2.85
N ALA A 354 11.00 17.64 -2.62
CA ALA A 354 9.81 16.79 -2.60
C ALA A 354 9.62 16.08 -3.95
N CYS A 355 9.73 16.80 -5.07
CA CYS A 355 9.64 16.21 -6.41
C CYS A 355 10.77 15.20 -6.66
N LYS A 356 12.02 15.51 -6.27
CA LYS A 356 13.17 14.61 -6.44
C LYS A 356 12.93 13.29 -5.70
N GLN A 357 12.58 13.37 -4.42
CA GLN A 357 12.29 12.19 -3.60
C GLN A 357 11.10 11.39 -4.14
N PHE A 358 10.04 12.08 -4.57
CA PHE A 358 8.85 11.46 -5.14
C PHE A 358 9.18 10.64 -6.39
N PHE A 359 9.88 11.21 -7.37
CA PHE A 359 10.23 10.48 -8.60
C PHE A 359 11.26 9.38 -8.36
N GLU A 360 12.22 9.58 -7.46
CA GLU A 360 13.17 8.53 -7.07
C GLU A 360 12.48 7.32 -6.46
N GLU A 361 11.43 7.55 -5.68
CA GLU A 361 10.65 6.46 -5.09
C GLU A 361 9.84 5.69 -6.14
N ILE A 362 9.24 6.39 -7.10
CA ILE A 362 8.52 5.76 -8.23
C ILE A 362 9.48 4.91 -9.07
N GLU A 363 10.64 5.45 -9.42
CA GLU A 363 11.67 4.74 -10.18
C GLU A 363 12.19 3.52 -9.41
N ARG A 364 12.45 3.67 -8.11
CA ARG A 364 12.87 2.57 -7.23
C ARG A 364 11.84 1.46 -7.20
N ALA A 365 10.56 1.81 -7.06
CA ALA A 365 9.47 0.84 -7.06
C ALA A 365 9.34 0.12 -8.41
N ALA A 366 9.51 0.83 -9.53
CA ALA A 366 9.41 0.26 -10.88
C ALA A 366 10.61 -0.61 -11.27
N ALA A 367 11.82 -0.28 -10.83
CA ALA A 367 13.04 -1.03 -11.13
C ALA A 367 13.22 -2.28 -10.25
N ARG A 368 12.45 -2.40 -9.18
CA ARG A 368 12.59 -3.50 -8.23
C ARG A 368 12.06 -4.80 -8.84
N VAL A 369 12.94 -5.78 -9.02
CA VAL A 369 12.53 -7.16 -9.25
C VAL A 369 11.82 -7.63 -7.97
N PRO A 370 10.52 -7.98 -8.03
CA PRO A 370 9.81 -8.46 -6.85
C PRO A 370 10.55 -9.63 -6.21
N ALA A 371 10.67 -9.63 -4.89
CA ALA A 371 11.23 -10.77 -4.19
C ALA A 371 10.35 -12.01 -4.44
N LYS A 372 10.93 -13.20 -4.27
CA LYS A 372 10.19 -14.44 -4.44
C LYS A 372 8.97 -14.46 -3.52
N LEU A 373 7.80 -14.82 -4.06
CA LEU A 373 6.50 -14.79 -3.35
C LEU A 373 6.03 -13.38 -2.93
N GLU A 374 6.63 -12.29 -3.39
CA GLU A 374 6.13 -10.97 -3.04
C GLU A 374 4.80 -10.66 -3.73
N PRO A 375 3.76 -10.23 -2.98
CA PRO A 375 2.48 -9.93 -3.57
C PRO A 375 2.56 -8.67 -4.45
N PRO A 376 1.86 -8.65 -5.60
CA PRO A 376 1.89 -7.50 -6.51
C PRO A 376 1.13 -6.30 -5.93
N ASN A 377 1.34 -5.12 -6.52
CA ASN A 377 0.52 -3.92 -6.32
C ASN A 377 0.32 -3.52 -4.84
N GLY A 378 1.37 -3.61 -4.04
CA GLY A 378 1.31 -3.15 -2.65
C GLY A 378 0.52 -4.04 -1.69
N LYS A 379 -0.07 -5.16 -2.15
CA LYS A 379 -0.94 -6.01 -1.35
C LYS A 379 -0.22 -6.67 -0.17
N VAL A 380 -0.99 -7.11 0.82
CA VAL A 380 -0.50 -7.73 2.05
C VAL A 380 -1.15 -9.10 2.24
N TYR A 381 -0.36 -10.15 2.47
CA TYR A 381 -0.89 -11.46 2.83
C TYR A 381 -1.53 -11.44 4.23
N HIS A 382 -2.79 -11.87 4.31
CA HIS A 382 -3.43 -12.16 5.58
C HIS A 382 -3.12 -13.61 5.99
N GLY A 383 -2.34 -13.76 7.05
CA GLY A 383 -1.97 -15.04 7.62
C GLY A 383 -2.43 -15.22 9.06
N VAL A 384 -2.45 -16.48 9.50
CA VAL A 384 -2.81 -16.85 10.87
C VAL A 384 -1.91 -18.00 11.35
N GLY A 385 -1.79 -18.15 12.66
CA GLY A 385 -1.15 -19.30 13.28
C GLY A 385 -1.61 -19.48 14.72
N GLN A 386 -1.08 -20.43 15.49
CA GLN A 386 -0.27 -21.56 15.05
C GLN A 386 -0.97 -22.91 15.35
N SER A 387 -2.21 -22.89 15.85
CA SER A 387 -3.02 -24.10 16.11
C SER A 387 -4.10 -24.30 15.07
N ASN A 388 -4.23 -25.52 14.55
CA ASN A 388 -5.39 -25.90 13.74
C ASN A 388 -6.72 -25.66 14.45
N ARG A 389 -6.79 -25.91 15.77
CA ARG A 389 -8.02 -25.70 16.55
C ARG A 389 -8.45 -24.23 16.54
N TRP A 390 -7.58 -23.34 17.03
CA TRP A 390 -7.94 -21.93 17.18
C TRP A 390 -7.95 -21.18 15.86
N VAL A 391 -7.27 -21.66 14.82
CA VAL A 391 -7.43 -21.14 13.46
C VAL A 391 -8.83 -21.45 12.92
N ASN A 392 -9.38 -22.64 13.20
CA ASN A 392 -10.74 -22.96 12.81
C ASN A 392 -11.76 -22.12 13.60
N GLU A 393 -11.53 -21.91 14.90
CA GLU A 393 -12.35 -21.00 15.74
C GLU A 393 -12.28 -19.55 15.23
N TYR A 394 -11.09 -19.06 14.86
CA TYR A 394 -10.88 -17.75 14.23
C TYR A 394 -11.68 -17.57 12.94
N ILE A 395 -11.57 -18.53 12.01
CA ILE A 395 -12.27 -18.46 10.72
C ILE A 395 -13.78 -18.50 10.91
N ALA A 396 -14.27 -19.40 11.77
CA ALA A 396 -15.70 -19.49 12.08
C ALA A 396 -16.21 -18.22 12.77
N GLY A 397 -15.41 -17.66 13.68
CA GLY A 397 -15.75 -16.50 14.49
C GLY A 397 -15.78 -15.17 13.74
N LEU A 398 -14.97 -15.01 12.69
CA LEU A 398 -15.06 -13.84 11.79
C LEU A 398 -16.38 -13.83 11.00
N ALA A 399 -17.00 -14.99 10.80
CA ALA A 399 -18.30 -15.16 10.14
C ALA A 399 -18.43 -14.46 8.78
N ASP A 400 -17.33 -14.39 8.01
CA ASP A 400 -17.27 -13.73 6.71
C ASP A 400 -16.60 -14.65 5.68
N SER A 401 -17.38 -15.12 4.71
CA SER A 401 -16.92 -16.05 3.66
C SER A 401 -15.92 -15.45 2.68
N THR A 402 -15.68 -14.13 2.75
CA THR A 402 -14.68 -13.43 1.92
C THR A 402 -13.34 -13.28 2.63
N ILE A 403 -13.27 -13.54 3.93
CA ILE A 403 -12.06 -13.37 4.76
C ILE A 403 -11.59 -14.73 5.23
N HIS A 404 -10.68 -15.33 4.45
CA HIS A 404 -10.00 -16.57 4.80
C HIS A 404 -8.49 -16.37 4.71
N PRO A 405 -7.74 -16.74 5.77
CA PRO A 405 -6.29 -16.55 5.79
C PRO A 405 -5.65 -17.37 4.66
N VAL A 406 -4.80 -16.71 3.89
CA VAL A 406 -4.08 -17.30 2.75
C VAL A 406 -2.72 -17.87 3.15
N VAL A 407 -2.19 -17.47 4.32
CA VAL A 407 -0.97 -18.03 4.91
C VAL A 407 -1.29 -18.72 6.23
N TYR A 408 -0.66 -19.87 6.48
CA TYR A 408 -0.73 -20.57 7.77
C TYR A 408 0.67 -20.89 8.30
N ASN A 409 0.98 -20.44 9.51
CA ASN A 409 2.29 -20.66 10.17
C ASN A 409 2.29 -21.86 11.11
N PHE A 410 3.32 -22.70 10.99
CA PHE A 410 3.55 -23.85 11.85
C PHE A 410 5.06 -24.18 11.99
N TYR A 411 5.38 -25.04 12.95
CA TYR A 411 6.74 -25.19 13.47
C TYR A 411 7.24 -26.63 13.36
N TYR A 412 8.51 -26.75 12.98
CA TYR A 412 9.28 -27.98 12.99
C TYR A 412 10.69 -27.69 13.49
N ASP A 413 11.37 -28.70 14.04
CA ASP A 413 12.68 -28.47 14.63
C ASP A 413 13.73 -29.44 14.09
N ILE A 414 14.99 -29.03 14.09
CA ILE A 414 16.15 -29.87 13.78
C ILE A 414 16.98 -30.04 15.05
N PRO A 415 17.14 -31.27 15.59
CA PRO A 415 16.85 -32.57 14.95
C PRO A 415 15.46 -33.16 15.26
N GLY A 416 14.56 -32.39 15.89
CA GLY A 416 13.25 -32.88 16.32
C GLY A 416 12.39 -33.54 15.23
N THR A 417 12.64 -33.24 13.95
CA THR A 417 11.91 -33.73 12.77
C THR A 417 12.52 -35.01 12.21
N ARG A 418 11.97 -36.16 12.59
CA ARG A 418 12.37 -37.50 12.11
C ARG A 418 11.23 -38.50 12.26
N GLY A 419 11.27 -39.61 11.51
CA GLY A 419 10.25 -40.67 11.60
C GLY A 419 8.84 -40.13 11.40
N ASP A 420 7.92 -40.43 12.31
CA ASP A 420 6.51 -40.01 12.25
C ASP A 420 6.32 -38.49 12.12
N LYS A 421 7.19 -37.67 12.73
CA LYS A 421 7.13 -36.21 12.58
C LYS A 421 7.40 -35.75 11.15
N PHE A 422 8.23 -36.49 10.41
CA PHE A 422 8.47 -36.18 9.01
C PHE A 422 7.24 -36.49 8.15
N GLU A 423 6.53 -37.58 8.47
CA GLU A 423 5.26 -37.90 7.81
C GLU A 423 4.17 -36.88 8.15
N GLN A 424 4.12 -36.40 9.39
CA GLN A 424 3.23 -35.29 9.79
C GLN A 424 3.51 -34.01 9.00
N LEU A 425 4.78 -33.70 8.67
CA LEU A 425 5.12 -32.56 7.82
C LEU A 425 4.50 -32.70 6.42
N ARG A 426 4.64 -33.87 5.80
CA ARG A 426 4.04 -34.15 4.48
C ARG A 426 2.52 -34.04 4.51
N GLN A 427 1.90 -34.57 5.55
CA GLN A 427 0.45 -34.49 5.74
C GLN A 427 -0.02 -33.04 5.93
N ALA A 428 0.69 -32.26 6.74
CA ALA A 428 0.40 -30.83 6.92
C ALA A 428 0.51 -30.06 5.60
N LEU A 429 1.61 -30.24 4.85
CA LEU A 429 1.78 -29.61 3.53
C LEU A 429 0.69 -30.03 2.54
N THR A 430 0.28 -31.29 2.56
CA THR A 430 -0.81 -31.81 1.73
C THR A 430 -2.16 -31.17 2.09
N ALA A 431 -2.47 -31.07 3.39
CA ALA A 431 -3.69 -30.41 3.85
C ALA A 431 -3.75 -28.95 3.39
N GLU A 432 -2.65 -28.19 3.54
CA GLU A 432 -2.59 -26.80 3.08
C GLU A 432 -2.72 -26.69 1.55
N ARG A 433 -2.16 -27.66 0.80
CA ARG A 433 -2.33 -27.73 -0.66
C ARG A 433 -3.79 -27.81 -1.07
N ASP A 434 -4.53 -28.67 -0.39
CA ASP A 434 -5.92 -28.99 -0.71
C ASP A 434 -6.86 -27.82 -0.34
N ILE A 435 -6.54 -27.10 0.75
CA ILE A 435 -7.21 -25.84 1.13
C ILE A 435 -6.83 -24.69 0.17
N GLY A 436 -5.64 -24.74 -0.41
CA GLY A 436 -5.09 -23.71 -1.28
C GLY A 436 -4.31 -22.61 -0.55
N ARG A 437 -3.94 -22.84 0.71
CA ARG A 437 -3.09 -21.95 1.50
C ARG A 437 -1.63 -22.04 1.09
N ILE A 438 -0.90 -20.98 1.43
CA ILE A 438 0.56 -20.89 1.37
C ILE A 438 1.09 -21.28 2.76
N PRO A 439 1.79 -22.41 2.90
CA PRO A 439 2.41 -22.79 4.16
C PRO A 439 3.50 -21.79 4.54
N HIS A 440 3.64 -21.52 5.84
CA HIS A 440 4.76 -20.81 6.43
C HIS A 440 5.42 -21.74 7.46
N LEU A 441 6.53 -22.35 7.06
CA LEU A 441 7.25 -23.34 7.84
C LEU A 441 8.38 -22.66 8.63
N SER A 442 8.19 -22.56 9.95
CA SER A 442 9.20 -22.08 10.89
C SER A 442 10.08 -23.24 11.36
N ILE A 443 11.40 -23.12 11.22
CA ILE A 443 12.34 -24.20 11.54
C ILE A 443 13.24 -23.78 12.70
N ALA A 444 13.18 -24.43 13.86
CA ALA A 444 14.12 -24.18 14.95
C ALA A 444 15.38 -25.06 14.82
N PHE A 445 16.55 -24.57 15.25
CA PHE A 445 17.79 -25.37 15.29
C PHE A 445 17.97 -26.00 16.67
N THR A 446 16.94 -26.69 17.16
CA THR A 446 16.93 -27.37 18.47
C THR A 446 16.00 -28.58 18.46
N ASP A 447 16.02 -29.39 19.51
CA ASP A 447 14.93 -30.32 19.86
C ASP A 447 14.29 -29.96 21.21
N GLY A 448 14.52 -28.73 21.68
CA GLY A 448 14.13 -28.24 23.01
C GLY A 448 15.12 -28.62 24.12
N ARG A 449 16.17 -29.41 23.82
CA ARG A 449 17.22 -29.81 24.79
C ARG A 449 18.61 -29.44 24.30
N VAL A 450 18.88 -29.58 23.00
CA VAL A 450 20.19 -29.34 22.40
C VAL A 450 20.08 -28.33 21.27
N TRP A 451 20.82 -27.23 21.36
CA TRP A 451 20.95 -26.23 20.30
C TRP A 451 22.01 -26.67 19.27
N THR A 452 21.66 -26.62 17.99
CA THR A 452 22.38 -27.36 16.94
C THR A 452 22.87 -26.52 15.76
N ASP A 453 22.81 -25.19 15.83
CA ASP A 453 23.34 -24.30 14.78
C ASP A 453 24.79 -24.61 14.41
N SER A 454 25.65 -24.87 15.40
CA SER A 454 27.04 -25.28 15.20
C SER A 454 27.18 -26.59 14.43
N ILE A 455 26.35 -27.58 14.76
CA ILE A 455 26.35 -28.92 14.16
C ILE A 455 25.83 -28.84 12.72
N ILE A 456 24.78 -28.05 12.50
CA ILE A 456 24.23 -27.79 11.17
C ILE A 456 25.28 -27.07 10.32
N ALA A 457 25.90 -26.00 10.85
CA ALA A 457 26.86 -25.18 10.12
C ALA A 457 28.14 -25.92 9.72
N THR A 458 28.68 -26.78 10.58
CA THR A 458 30.06 -27.32 10.42
C THR A 458 30.13 -28.82 10.09
N GLY A 459 29.09 -29.59 10.40
CA GLY A 459 29.06 -31.04 10.18
C GLY A 459 28.11 -31.46 9.06
N ASN A 460 27.71 -32.73 9.05
CA ASN A 460 26.67 -33.28 8.14
C ASN A 460 25.60 -34.11 8.88
N ARG A 461 25.65 -34.12 10.22
CA ARG A 461 24.81 -34.99 11.07
C ARG A 461 23.31 -34.87 10.79
N TYR A 462 22.83 -33.66 10.48
CA TYR A 462 21.42 -33.37 10.27
C TYR A 462 21.06 -33.08 8.81
N ASP A 463 21.98 -33.33 7.89
CA ASP A 463 21.78 -33.07 6.46
C ASP A 463 20.64 -33.90 5.90
N TYR A 464 20.50 -35.15 6.34
CA TYR A 464 19.39 -36.01 5.95
C TYR A 464 18.03 -35.46 6.40
N ILE A 465 17.95 -34.75 7.53
CA ILE A 465 16.71 -34.12 8.00
C ILE A 465 16.39 -32.92 7.11
N ILE A 466 17.38 -32.06 6.86
CA ILE A 466 17.24 -30.88 5.99
C ILE A 466 16.81 -31.31 4.58
N ASP A 467 17.43 -32.35 4.04
CA ASP A 467 17.08 -32.96 2.75
C ASP A 467 15.67 -33.50 2.72
N SER A 468 15.25 -34.16 3.80
CA SER A 468 13.89 -34.70 3.90
C SER A 468 12.87 -33.56 3.87
N ILE A 469 13.10 -32.48 4.64
CA ILE A 469 12.25 -31.28 4.63
C ILE A 469 12.24 -30.64 3.23
N ALA A 470 13.41 -30.48 2.59
CA ALA A 470 13.52 -29.92 1.25
C ALA A 470 12.78 -30.78 0.21
N ALA A 471 12.90 -32.10 0.29
CA ALA A 471 12.18 -33.04 -0.56
C ALA A 471 10.67 -32.97 -0.37
N ALA A 472 10.19 -32.87 0.88
CA ALA A 472 8.76 -32.67 1.16
C ALA A 472 8.24 -31.33 0.60
N CYS A 473 9.02 -30.26 0.70
CA CYS A 473 8.68 -28.97 0.10
C CYS A 473 8.68 -29.03 -1.44
N LYS A 474 9.62 -29.77 -2.05
CA LYS A 474 9.64 -30.00 -3.49
C LYS A 474 8.43 -30.80 -3.97
N GLU A 475 8.06 -31.84 -3.23
CA GLU A 475 6.89 -32.66 -3.49
C GLU A 475 5.58 -31.87 -3.36
N TYR A 476 5.49 -30.98 -2.37
CA TYR A 476 4.39 -30.02 -2.25
C TYR A 476 4.24 -29.15 -3.50
N GLY A 477 5.36 -28.71 -4.09
CA GLY A 477 5.42 -28.15 -5.44
C GLY A 477 4.74 -26.79 -5.64
N ARG A 478 4.24 -26.16 -4.57
CA ARG A 478 3.63 -24.82 -4.60
C ARG A 478 4.42 -23.85 -3.72
N ARG A 479 3.96 -22.59 -3.71
CA ARG A 479 4.54 -21.48 -2.96
C ARG A 479 4.58 -21.81 -1.47
N ILE A 480 5.74 -21.65 -0.83
CA ILE A 480 5.94 -21.85 0.61
C ILE A 480 6.90 -20.79 1.18
N PHE A 481 6.63 -20.33 2.40
CA PHE A 481 7.59 -19.54 3.18
C PHE A 481 8.37 -20.46 4.12
N ILE A 482 9.68 -20.26 4.21
CA ILE A 482 10.57 -21.00 5.10
C ILE A 482 11.27 -19.99 6.01
N ARG A 483 11.21 -20.19 7.33
CA ARG A 483 11.82 -19.30 8.33
C ARG A 483 12.84 -20.07 9.18
N PRO A 484 14.10 -20.24 8.70
CA PRO A 484 15.14 -20.99 9.40
C PRO A 484 15.70 -20.23 10.61
N GLY A 485 15.74 -20.90 11.75
CA GLY A 485 16.25 -20.40 13.02
C GLY A 485 15.64 -19.06 13.38
N PHE A 486 14.31 -19.02 13.48
CA PHE A 486 13.56 -17.81 13.85
C PHE A 486 14.02 -17.23 15.20
N GLU A 487 13.76 -15.93 15.40
CA GLU A 487 14.20 -15.16 16.58
C GLU A 487 15.68 -15.39 16.92
N PHE A 488 16.55 -15.27 15.91
CA PHE A 488 17.95 -15.70 16.05
C PHE A 488 18.71 -14.97 17.16
N ASN A 489 18.23 -13.79 17.55
CA ASN A 489 18.82 -12.90 18.54
C ASN A 489 18.26 -13.11 19.97
N GLY A 490 17.30 -14.02 20.15
CA GLY A 490 16.73 -14.37 21.44
C GLY A 490 17.68 -15.18 22.32
N SER A 491 17.72 -14.91 23.62
CA SER A 491 18.55 -15.69 24.56
C SER A 491 18.01 -17.12 24.78
N TRP A 492 16.73 -17.35 24.51
CA TRP A 492 16.11 -18.69 24.52
C TRP A 492 16.48 -19.51 23.30
N ASN A 493 16.87 -18.88 22.20
CA ASN A 493 17.46 -19.51 21.02
C ASN A 493 18.97 -19.16 20.98
N PRO A 494 19.83 -19.72 21.85
CA PRO A 494 21.24 -19.34 22.03
C PRO A 494 22.13 -19.71 20.83
N TYR A 495 21.76 -19.24 19.64
CA TYR A 495 22.55 -19.35 18.43
C TYR A 495 23.76 -18.41 18.49
N HIS A 496 24.77 -18.76 17.72
CA HIS A 496 26.01 -18.00 17.65
C HIS A 496 26.02 -17.08 16.41
N PRO A 497 26.33 -15.75 16.52
CA PRO A 497 26.32 -14.81 15.40
C PRO A 497 27.14 -15.23 14.17
N TYR A 498 28.29 -15.91 14.38
CA TYR A 498 29.08 -16.52 13.32
C TYR A 498 28.49 -17.82 12.72
N LEU A 499 27.88 -18.70 13.53
CA LEU A 499 27.45 -20.04 13.08
C LEU A 499 26.04 -20.03 12.51
N TYR A 500 25.14 -19.22 13.06
CA TYR A 500 23.78 -19.06 12.58
C TYR A 500 23.70 -18.74 11.07
N PRO A 501 24.42 -17.73 10.54
CA PRO A 501 24.41 -17.43 9.11
C PRO A 501 24.89 -18.62 8.27
N LEU A 502 25.87 -19.38 8.75
CA LEU A 502 26.39 -20.57 8.05
C LEU A 502 25.36 -21.70 8.01
N ALA A 503 24.67 -21.95 9.13
CA ALA A 503 23.57 -22.91 9.20
C ALA A 503 22.41 -22.51 8.28
N PHE A 504 22.03 -21.22 8.28
CA PHE A 504 21.00 -20.67 7.39
C PHE A 504 21.37 -20.90 5.92
N ARG A 505 22.58 -20.49 5.51
CA ARG A 505 23.07 -20.66 4.13
C ARG A 505 23.05 -22.11 3.69
N LYS A 506 23.52 -23.01 4.56
CA LYS A 506 23.53 -24.44 4.26
C LYS A 506 22.14 -25.00 4.04
N ILE A 507 21.14 -24.61 4.85
CA ILE A 507 19.75 -25.04 4.63
C ILE A 507 19.26 -24.59 3.26
N VAL A 508 19.47 -23.31 2.91
CA VAL A 508 19.10 -22.78 1.59
C VAL A 508 19.81 -23.54 0.46
N ASP A 509 21.10 -23.80 0.58
CA ASP A 509 21.89 -24.50 -0.44
C ASP A 509 21.42 -25.95 -0.63
N ARG A 510 20.98 -26.62 0.44
CA ARG A 510 20.36 -27.95 0.33
C ARG A 510 18.98 -27.88 -0.33
N PHE A 511 18.15 -26.88 0.00
CA PHE A 511 16.90 -26.66 -0.74
C PHE A 511 17.13 -26.40 -2.23
N ARG A 512 18.20 -25.69 -2.60
CA ARG A 512 18.61 -25.50 -4.01
C ARG A 512 19.02 -26.81 -4.65
N ALA A 513 19.83 -27.62 -3.98
CA ALA A 513 20.28 -28.92 -4.48
C ALA A 513 19.10 -29.87 -4.78
N PHE A 514 18.01 -29.79 -4.01
CA PHE A 514 16.77 -30.54 -4.23
C PHE A 514 15.79 -29.88 -5.22
N GLY A 515 16.13 -28.70 -5.76
CA GLY A 515 15.25 -27.93 -6.63
C GLY A 515 13.98 -27.40 -5.93
N ALA A 516 13.98 -27.35 -4.60
CA ALA A 516 12.87 -26.85 -3.78
C ALA A 516 12.91 -25.32 -3.60
N ALA A 517 14.08 -24.69 -3.83
CA ALA A 517 14.28 -23.27 -3.60
C ALA A 517 13.46 -22.35 -4.52
N ASP A 518 13.06 -22.80 -5.72
CA ASP A 518 12.32 -21.97 -6.67
C ASP A 518 10.91 -21.62 -6.18
N SER A 519 10.28 -22.52 -5.41
CA SER A 519 8.96 -22.32 -4.83
C SER A 519 8.98 -21.89 -3.36
N ALA A 520 10.17 -21.84 -2.74
CA ALA A 520 10.37 -21.52 -1.34
C ALA A 520 11.01 -20.14 -1.14
N ALA A 521 10.34 -19.24 -0.42
CA ALA A 521 10.91 -17.95 -0.02
C ALA A 521 11.50 -18.03 1.40
N PHE A 522 12.76 -17.62 1.57
CA PHE A 522 13.48 -17.72 2.84
C PHE A 522 13.45 -16.42 3.65
N LEU A 523 12.99 -16.52 4.91
CA LEU A 523 12.77 -15.39 5.82
C LEU A 523 13.86 -15.32 6.89
N TRP A 524 14.47 -14.16 7.06
CA TRP A 524 15.40 -13.87 8.16
C TRP A 524 14.68 -13.13 9.29
N CYS A 525 14.43 -13.82 10.41
CA CYS A 525 13.54 -13.35 11.46
C CYS A 525 14.24 -12.74 12.67
N TYR A 526 13.94 -11.48 12.95
CA TYR A 526 14.43 -10.70 14.09
C TYR A 526 13.32 -10.43 15.09
N TYR A 527 13.62 -10.59 16.38
CA TYR A 527 12.72 -10.18 17.46
C TYR A 527 13.26 -8.92 18.17
N PRO A 528 12.65 -7.73 17.99
CA PRO A 528 13.20 -6.48 18.51
C PRO A 528 13.19 -6.39 20.04
N SER A 529 12.29 -7.12 20.71
CA SER A 529 12.21 -7.21 22.17
C SER A 529 13.26 -8.19 22.77
N ALA A 530 14.01 -8.92 21.95
CA ALA A 530 15.13 -9.74 22.44
C ALA A 530 16.35 -8.91 22.86
N PRO A 531 17.23 -9.47 23.71
CA PRO A 531 18.36 -8.74 24.30
C PRO A 531 19.44 -8.38 23.27
N ASN A 532 19.71 -9.25 22.30
CA ASN A 532 20.73 -9.02 21.28
C ASN A 532 20.17 -8.29 20.07
N ASP A 533 21.01 -7.54 19.37
CA ASP A 533 20.62 -6.74 18.22
C ASP A 533 21.10 -7.34 16.89
N PHE A 534 20.36 -7.13 15.79
CA PHE A 534 20.61 -7.80 14.51
C PHE A 534 21.94 -7.40 13.85
N ASP A 535 22.41 -6.19 14.12
CA ASP A 535 23.65 -5.60 13.59
C ASP A 535 24.82 -5.72 14.57
N SER A 536 24.61 -6.38 15.71
CA SER A 536 25.69 -6.69 16.65
C SER A 536 26.78 -7.52 15.98
N ILE A 537 28.00 -7.30 16.45
CA ILE A 537 29.22 -7.88 15.92
C ILE A 537 29.86 -8.73 17.02
N ASP A 538 30.19 -9.98 16.72
CA ASP A 538 30.93 -10.83 17.66
C ASP A 538 32.40 -10.40 17.80
N THR A 539 33.14 -11.03 18.71
CA THR A 539 34.56 -10.72 18.97
C THR A 539 35.49 -10.93 17.77
N ARG A 540 35.02 -11.58 16.69
CA ARG A 540 35.76 -11.85 15.46
C ARG A 540 35.27 -11.02 14.27
N GLY A 541 34.32 -10.11 14.46
CA GLY A 541 33.76 -9.30 13.37
C GLY A 541 32.53 -9.91 12.70
N ALA A 542 32.02 -11.05 13.16
CA ALA A 542 30.89 -11.74 12.53
C ALA A 542 29.55 -11.06 12.84
N ARG A 543 28.65 -11.08 11.86
CA ARG A 543 27.30 -10.49 11.92
C ARG A 543 26.24 -11.56 11.67
N TRP A 544 25.03 -11.31 12.15
CA TRP A 544 23.89 -12.23 12.02
C TRP A 544 23.32 -12.39 10.61
N TYR A 545 23.60 -11.46 9.69
CA TYR A 545 22.96 -11.45 8.37
C TYR A 545 23.48 -12.56 7.45
N PRO A 546 22.63 -13.49 6.96
CA PRO A 546 23.05 -14.55 6.04
C PRO A 546 23.52 -14.03 4.66
N GLY A 547 23.11 -12.83 4.25
CA GLY A 547 23.55 -12.22 2.99
C GLY A 547 22.46 -12.18 1.93
N ASP A 548 22.63 -11.28 0.96
CA ASP A 548 21.55 -10.90 0.05
C ASP A 548 21.11 -12.04 -0.87
N SER A 549 22.02 -12.94 -1.24
CA SER A 549 21.72 -14.10 -2.08
C SER A 549 20.98 -15.22 -1.35
N TYR A 550 20.82 -15.16 -0.03
CA TYR A 550 20.23 -16.24 0.79
C TYR A 550 18.90 -15.88 1.42
N VAL A 551 18.64 -14.59 1.61
CA VAL A 551 17.42 -14.08 2.24
C VAL A 551 16.50 -13.53 1.16
N ASP A 552 15.30 -14.08 1.01
CA ASP A 552 14.29 -13.49 0.12
C ASP A 552 13.50 -12.38 0.85
N TRP A 553 13.26 -12.57 2.15
CA TRP A 553 12.41 -11.71 2.98
C TRP A 553 13.06 -11.36 4.32
N PHE A 554 12.85 -10.14 4.77
CA PHE A 554 13.05 -9.79 6.17
C PHE A 554 11.83 -10.23 6.97
N SER A 555 12.01 -10.54 8.25
CA SER A 555 10.91 -10.97 9.11
C SER A 555 11.02 -10.39 10.51
N LEU A 556 9.88 -10.00 11.08
CA LEU A 556 9.75 -9.46 12.42
C LEU A 556 8.74 -10.26 13.23
N ASP A 557 9.01 -10.40 14.52
CA ASP A 557 8.06 -10.92 15.50
C ASP A 557 7.68 -9.77 16.45
N LEU A 558 6.37 -9.51 16.66
CA LEU A 558 5.86 -8.38 17.44
C LEU A 558 4.72 -8.85 18.35
N PHE A 559 4.76 -8.53 19.64
CA PHE A 559 3.84 -9.09 20.62
C PHE A 559 3.21 -8.04 21.53
N TYR A 560 3.98 -7.06 21.98
CA TYR A 560 3.58 -6.17 23.04
C TYR A 560 3.22 -4.79 22.51
N VAL A 561 2.41 -4.05 23.28
CA VAL A 561 2.10 -2.62 22.99
C VAL A 561 3.38 -1.81 22.77
N ARG A 562 4.44 -2.07 23.55
CA ARG A 562 5.74 -1.39 23.41
C ARG A 562 6.40 -1.52 22.04
N ASP A 563 6.03 -2.53 21.25
CA ASP A 563 6.60 -2.73 19.92
C ASP A 563 6.12 -1.64 18.94
N PHE A 564 5.02 -0.94 19.26
CA PHE A 564 4.43 0.14 18.46
C PHE A 564 4.59 1.54 19.07
N HIS A 565 5.08 1.66 20.31
CA HIS A 565 5.15 2.93 21.05
C HIS A 565 6.59 3.36 21.38
N PRO A 566 6.97 4.63 21.15
CA PRO A 566 8.33 5.12 21.39
C PRO A 566 8.74 5.20 22.87
N ASP A 567 7.77 5.34 23.80
CA ASP A 567 7.99 5.74 25.20
C ASP A 567 7.78 4.61 26.25
N SER A 568 7.95 3.34 25.87
CA SER A 568 7.68 2.23 26.78
C SER A 568 8.70 2.12 27.95
N ALA A 569 8.19 1.78 29.14
CA ALA A 569 8.94 1.76 30.40
C ALA A 569 10.20 0.86 30.34
N GLY A 570 11.34 1.40 30.76
CA GLY A 570 12.66 0.74 30.70
C GLY A 570 13.75 1.53 29.96
N TYR A 571 13.39 2.65 29.33
CA TYR A 571 14.30 3.51 28.58
C TYR A 571 15.39 4.15 29.46
N ARG A 572 16.66 3.95 29.08
CA ARG A 572 17.81 4.75 29.54
C ARG A 572 18.24 5.68 28.40
N ARG A 573 18.53 6.95 28.73
CA ARG A 573 19.00 7.96 27.76
C ARG A 573 20.17 7.41 26.93
N GLY A 574 19.97 7.25 25.61
CA GLY A 574 20.99 6.77 24.67
C GLY A 574 20.80 5.34 24.14
N GLN A 575 19.75 4.60 24.55
CA GLN A 575 19.39 3.29 23.96
C GLN A 575 18.15 3.41 23.07
N LEU A 576 18.05 2.59 22.01
CA LEU A 576 16.85 2.56 21.17
C LEU A 576 15.68 1.87 21.91
N SER A 577 14.45 2.38 21.73
CA SER A 577 13.23 1.68 22.13
C SER A 577 13.00 0.45 21.26
N THR A 578 12.08 -0.44 21.65
CA THR A 578 11.75 -1.62 20.84
C THR A 578 11.23 -1.22 19.46
N LYS A 579 10.31 -0.25 19.37
CA LYS A 579 9.90 0.35 18.09
C LYS A 579 11.11 0.87 17.32
N GLY A 580 12.02 1.59 17.97
CA GLY A 580 13.24 2.11 17.34
C GLY A 580 14.15 1.02 16.74
N LYS A 581 14.24 -0.15 17.38
CA LYS A 581 14.93 -1.32 16.82
C LYS A 581 14.21 -1.87 15.59
N SER A 582 12.88 -1.98 15.64
CA SER A 582 12.06 -2.35 14.47
C SER A 582 12.28 -1.39 13.30
N GLU A 583 12.23 -0.08 13.54
CA GLU A 583 12.47 0.95 12.50
C GLU A 583 13.83 0.79 11.84
N ARG A 584 14.88 0.51 12.63
CA ARG A 584 16.23 0.31 12.10
C ARG A 584 16.33 -0.96 11.24
N PHE A 585 15.64 -2.02 11.65
CA PHE A 585 15.57 -3.27 10.88
C PHE A 585 14.77 -3.10 9.58
N LEU A 586 13.63 -2.41 9.64
CA LEU A 586 12.84 -2.05 8.46
C LEU A 586 13.61 -1.15 7.48
N ALA A 587 14.39 -0.19 8.00
CA ALA A 587 15.26 0.63 7.18
C ALA A 587 16.29 -0.19 6.39
N LEU A 588 16.87 -1.22 7.03
CA LEU A 588 17.77 -2.15 6.34
C LEU A 588 17.01 -2.97 5.28
N ALA A 589 15.78 -3.42 5.55
CA ALA A 589 14.97 -4.12 4.55
C ALA A 589 14.72 -3.24 3.31
N ARG A 590 14.40 -1.96 3.52
CA ARG A 590 14.22 -0.96 2.45
C ARG A 590 15.52 -0.70 1.69
N GLU A 591 16.65 -0.56 2.39
CA GLU A 591 17.99 -0.41 1.77
C GLU A 591 18.31 -1.61 0.86
N LYS A 592 17.97 -2.83 1.31
CA LYS A 592 18.16 -4.07 0.55
C LYS A 592 17.08 -4.33 -0.51
N GLY A 593 16.05 -3.49 -0.58
CA GLY A 593 14.93 -3.65 -1.51
C GLY A 593 14.09 -4.90 -1.26
N LYS A 594 14.05 -5.42 -0.02
CA LYS A 594 13.37 -6.68 0.31
C LYS A 594 12.08 -6.44 1.11
N PRO A 595 11.03 -7.23 0.84
CA PRO A 595 9.80 -7.15 1.62
C PRO A 595 9.98 -7.72 3.03
N VAL A 596 9.05 -7.33 3.90
CA VAL A 596 9.00 -7.72 5.31
C VAL A 596 7.76 -8.56 5.56
N PHE A 597 7.91 -9.64 6.32
CA PHE A 597 6.81 -10.47 6.82
C PHE A 597 6.77 -10.39 8.36
N LEU A 598 5.60 -10.09 8.95
CA LEU A 598 5.42 -10.17 10.39
C LEU A 598 5.08 -11.63 10.75
N SER A 599 6.08 -12.44 11.05
CA SER A 599 5.92 -13.90 11.09
C SER A 599 5.21 -14.39 12.34
N GLU A 600 5.39 -13.68 13.45
CA GLU A 600 4.63 -13.85 14.68
C GLU A 600 4.08 -12.50 15.14
N LEU A 601 2.77 -12.46 15.29
CA LEU A 601 2.05 -11.29 15.76
C LEU A 601 0.96 -11.75 16.74
N SER A 602 0.96 -11.29 17.98
CA SER A 602 -0.11 -11.60 18.94
C SER A 602 -0.34 -10.43 19.88
N ALA A 603 -1.57 -10.19 20.33
CA ALA A 603 -1.87 -9.17 21.35
C ALA A 603 -1.46 -9.63 22.76
N ALA A 604 -0.17 -9.89 22.96
CA ALA A 604 0.35 -10.42 24.22
C ALA A 604 0.26 -9.37 25.34
N GLY A 605 -0.29 -9.78 26.48
CA GLY A 605 -0.51 -8.92 27.64
C GLY A 605 -1.75 -8.02 27.54
N THR A 606 -2.57 -8.15 26.49
CA THR A 606 -3.84 -7.41 26.34
C THR A 606 -5.00 -8.10 27.07
N PHE A 607 -4.99 -9.43 27.20
CA PHE A 607 -6.05 -10.23 27.86
C PHE A 607 -7.44 -10.00 27.27
N VAL A 608 -7.64 -10.38 26.01
CA VAL A 608 -8.93 -10.23 25.33
C VAL A 608 -10.04 -10.95 26.08
N THR A 609 -11.02 -10.20 26.60
CA THR A 609 -12.17 -10.75 27.35
C THR A 609 -13.42 -10.81 26.47
N THR A 610 -14.50 -11.39 26.98
CA THR A 610 -15.81 -11.37 26.32
C THR A 610 -16.56 -10.03 26.49
N ASP A 611 -16.07 -9.12 27.34
CA ASP A 611 -16.73 -7.84 27.62
C ASP A 611 -16.54 -6.85 26.46
N PHE A 612 -17.63 -6.24 26.00
CA PHE A 612 -17.60 -5.37 24.83
C PHE A 612 -16.79 -4.08 25.06
N ASN A 613 -16.82 -3.49 26.25
CA ASN A 613 -16.12 -2.23 26.55
C ASN A 613 -14.63 -2.47 26.72
N ASP A 614 -14.23 -3.58 27.34
CA ASP A 614 -12.84 -4.03 27.39
C ASP A 614 -12.28 -4.15 25.98
N GLY A 615 -13.04 -4.79 25.08
CA GLY A 615 -12.67 -4.94 23.67
C GLY A 615 -12.41 -3.63 22.95
N MET A 616 -13.15 -2.56 23.28
CA MET A 616 -12.90 -1.22 22.71
C MET A 616 -11.58 -0.61 23.22
N ASN A 617 -11.27 -0.81 24.50
CA ASN A 617 -10.01 -0.35 25.08
C ASN A 617 -8.83 -1.12 24.49
N ASP A 618 -8.94 -2.46 24.42
CA ASP A 618 -7.94 -3.35 23.84
C ASP A 618 -7.68 -3.05 22.37
N TRP A 619 -8.76 -2.78 21.62
CA TRP A 619 -8.67 -2.35 20.22
C TRP A 619 -7.82 -1.09 20.07
N ASN A 620 -8.08 -0.06 20.87
CA ASN A 620 -7.33 1.18 20.82
C ASN A 620 -5.90 1.03 21.34
N LEU A 621 -5.68 0.14 22.32
CA LEU A 621 -4.39 -0.06 22.96
C LEU A 621 -3.39 -0.79 22.07
N TRP A 622 -3.83 -1.83 21.33
CA TRP A 622 -2.92 -2.70 20.59
C TRP A 622 -3.24 -2.77 19.08
N PHE A 623 -4.50 -2.94 18.71
CA PHE A 623 -4.88 -3.17 17.31
C PHE A 623 -4.78 -1.91 16.44
N VAL A 624 -5.22 -0.75 16.94
CA VAL A 624 -5.07 0.52 16.23
C VAL A 624 -3.58 0.83 15.95
N PRO A 625 -2.65 0.73 16.92
CA PRO A 625 -1.21 0.86 16.65
C PRO A 625 -0.68 -0.13 15.61
N PHE A 626 -1.14 -1.39 15.63
CA PHE A 626 -0.75 -2.39 14.63
C PHE A 626 -1.20 -2.00 13.21
N TRP A 627 -2.46 -1.60 13.02
CA TRP A 627 -2.94 -1.21 11.69
C TRP A 627 -2.23 0.03 11.16
N ARG A 628 -1.95 1.00 12.05
CA ARG A 628 -1.14 2.18 11.73
C ARG A 628 0.30 1.78 11.34
N PHE A 629 0.90 0.84 12.05
CA PHE A 629 2.23 0.31 11.70
C PHE A 629 2.24 -0.29 10.29
N LEU A 630 1.20 -1.03 9.89
CA LEU A 630 1.08 -1.50 8.51
C LEU A 630 0.88 -0.37 7.48
N ASP A 631 0.22 0.73 7.84
CA ASP A 631 0.06 1.90 6.97
C ASP A 631 1.36 2.69 6.80
N GLU A 632 2.16 2.80 7.87
CA GLU A 632 3.46 3.50 7.89
C GLU A 632 4.59 2.73 7.20
N HIS A 633 4.44 1.40 7.04
CA HIS A 633 5.50 0.51 6.53
C HIS A 633 5.04 -0.29 5.31
N PRO A 634 4.98 0.34 4.11
CA PRO A 634 4.52 -0.31 2.89
C PRO A 634 5.38 -1.49 2.46
N GLU A 635 6.63 -1.62 2.93
CA GLU A 635 7.47 -2.81 2.72
C GLU A 635 6.96 -4.06 3.44
N VAL A 636 6.04 -3.93 4.41
CA VAL A 636 5.40 -5.07 5.06
C VAL A 636 4.35 -5.66 4.14
N LYS A 637 4.60 -6.89 3.66
CA LYS A 637 3.78 -7.56 2.64
C LYS A 637 3.08 -8.82 3.13
N GLY A 638 3.16 -9.13 4.43
CA GLY A 638 2.40 -10.21 5.04
C GLY A 638 2.52 -10.19 6.56
N PHE A 639 1.54 -10.80 7.23
CA PHE A 639 1.60 -11.04 8.66
C PHE A 639 0.93 -12.37 9.02
N ASN A 640 1.32 -13.01 10.13
CA ASN A 640 0.56 -14.08 10.77
C ASN A 640 0.11 -13.65 12.16
N TYR A 641 -1.19 -13.48 12.34
CA TYR A 641 -1.73 -13.30 13.69
C TYR A 641 -1.84 -14.65 14.41
N ILE A 642 -1.23 -14.77 15.58
CA ILE A 642 -1.30 -15.96 16.43
C ILE A 642 -2.59 -15.88 17.25
N ASN A 643 -3.62 -16.58 16.78
CA ASN A 643 -4.91 -16.66 17.45
C ASN A 643 -4.86 -17.77 18.49
N TRP A 644 -4.58 -17.43 19.75
CA TRP A 644 -4.26 -18.43 20.78
C TRP A 644 -4.66 -17.97 22.19
N ASP A 645 -5.13 -18.90 23.01
CA ASP A 645 -5.36 -18.68 24.44
C ASP A 645 -4.12 -19.10 25.23
N TRP A 646 -3.26 -18.11 25.54
CA TRP A 646 -1.98 -18.38 26.21
C TRP A 646 -2.15 -18.74 27.68
N THR A 647 -3.31 -18.44 28.27
CA THR A 647 -3.60 -18.70 29.69
C THR A 647 -3.59 -20.19 30.03
N GLN A 648 -3.79 -21.05 29.02
CA GLN A 648 -3.78 -22.51 29.16
C GLN A 648 -2.38 -23.11 29.31
N PHE A 649 -1.31 -22.31 29.14
CA PHE A 649 0.07 -22.82 29.11
C PHE A 649 0.92 -22.14 30.18
N GLY A 650 1.40 -22.92 31.15
CA GLY A 650 1.98 -22.40 32.40
C GLY A 650 3.12 -21.38 32.25
N GLN A 651 4.00 -21.53 31.25
CA GLN A 651 5.10 -20.59 31.02
C GLN A 651 4.68 -19.28 30.31
N TRP A 652 3.50 -19.27 29.67
CA TRP A 652 2.97 -18.15 28.89
C TRP A 652 1.67 -17.59 29.44
N LYS A 653 1.28 -17.98 30.67
CA LYS A 653 -0.01 -17.60 31.26
C LYS A 653 -0.24 -16.08 31.29
N GLU A 654 0.83 -15.33 31.55
CA GLU A 654 0.81 -13.86 31.61
C GLU A 654 0.67 -13.17 30.24
N TRP A 655 0.69 -13.92 29.14
CA TRP A 655 0.44 -13.37 27.81
C TRP A 655 -1.06 -13.17 27.54
N GLY A 656 -1.94 -13.80 28.34
CA GLY A 656 -3.38 -13.61 28.26
C GLY A 656 -4.06 -14.39 27.12
N ASP A 657 -5.34 -14.09 26.89
CA ASP A 657 -6.06 -14.59 25.72
C ASP A 657 -5.89 -13.60 24.56
N ALA A 658 -5.48 -14.09 23.39
CA ALA A 658 -5.28 -13.28 22.19
C ALA A 658 -6.28 -13.62 21.08
N ARG A 659 -7.30 -14.45 21.35
CA ARG A 659 -8.26 -14.88 20.34
C ARG A 659 -9.20 -13.76 19.92
N ILE A 660 -9.23 -13.47 18.62
CA ILE A 660 -10.02 -12.37 18.04
C ILE A 660 -11.51 -12.61 18.21
N GLU A 661 -11.96 -13.84 18.02
CA GLU A 661 -13.37 -14.24 18.03
C GLU A 661 -14.03 -14.16 19.42
N VAL A 662 -13.24 -14.15 20.49
CA VAL A 662 -13.72 -14.13 21.88
C VAL A 662 -14.44 -12.82 22.19
N ASN A 663 -13.94 -11.69 21.65
CA ASN A 663 -14.52 -10.39 21.91
C ASN A 663 -15.40 -9.91 20.73
N PRO A 664 -16.68 -9.56 20.97
CA PRO A 664 -17.58 -9.13 19.91
C PRO A 664 -17.21 -7.80 19.24
N PHE A 665 -16.55 -6.88 19.94
CA PHE A 665 -16.10 -5.61 19.37
C PHE A 665 -14.84 -5.82 18.52
N ILE A 666 -13.82 -6.51 19.06
CA ILE A 666 -12.56 -6.76 18.36
C ILE A 666 -12.82 -7.55 17.08
N ARG A 667 -13.60 -8.65 17.12
CA ARG A 667 -13.89 -9.43 15.89
C ARG A 667 -14.53 -8.58 14.79
N MET A 668 -15.46 -7.69 15.15
CA MET A 668 -16.17 -6.85 14.19
C MET A 668 -15.20 -5.87 13.52
N LYS A 669 -14.38 -5.19 14.33
CA LYS A 669 -13.39 -4.22 13.86
C LYS A 669 -12.24 -4.88 13.10
N TYR A 670 -11.78 -6.04 13.53
CA TYR A 670 -10.77 -6.82 12.84
C TYR A 670 -11.25 -7.25 11.44
N ALA A 671 -12.50 -7.73 11.33
CA ALA A 671 -13.10 -8.05 10.05
C ALA A 671 -13.25 -6.81 9.15
N GLU A 672 -13.67 -5.66 9.71
CA GLU A 672 -13.76 -4.39 8.98
C GLU A 672 -12.42 -4.00 8.34
N GLU A 673 -11.33 -4.09 9.11
CA GLU A 673 -9.98 -3.84 8.61
C GLU A 673 -9.58 -4.82 7.50
N LEU A 674 -9.81 -6.12 7.70
CA LEU A 674 -9.48 -7.14 6.71
C LEU A 674 -10.28 -7.05 5.40
N ARG A 675 -11.47 -6.41 5.39
CA ARG A 675 -12.23 -6.17 4.14
C ARG A 675 -11.57 -5.16 3.23
N LYS A 676 -10.62 -4.36 3.73
CA LYS A 676 -9.92 -3.38 2.90
C LYS A 676 -9.26 -4.10 1.70
N PRO A 677 -9.35 -3.57 0.47
CA PRO A 677 -8.86 -4.25 -0.73
C PRO A 677 -7.36 -4.58 -0.74
N ARG A 678 -6.58 -4.05 0.20
CA ARG A 678 -5.14 -4.30 0.31
C ARG A 678 -4.78 -5.72 0.75
N PHE A 679 -5.69 -6.42 1.43
CA PHE A 679 -5.42 -7.75 1.99
C PHE A 679 -5.73 -8.85 0.98
N ILE A 680 -4.84 -9.84 0.90
CA ILE A 680 -5.03 -11.05 0.11
C ILE A 680 -5.63 -12.12 1.03
N HIS A 681 -6.83 -12.56 0.67
CA HIS A 681 -7.53 -13.70 1.27
C HIS A 681 -7.62 -14.85 0.26
N LEU A 682 -7.92 -16.06 0.74
CA LEU A 682 -8.30 -17.15 -0.16
C LEU A 682 -9.62 -16.82 -0.86
N ARG A 683 -9.61 -16.72 -2.19
CA ARG A 683 -10.84 -16.55 -2.97
C ARG A 683 -11.51 -17.89 -3.20
N GLY A 684 -12.79 -17.98 -2.86
CA GLY A 684 -13.60 -19.14 -3.19
C GLY A 684 -13.00 -20.42 -2.65
N ALA A 685 -12.47 -20.39 -1.42
CA ALA A 685 -12.24 -21.62 -0.69
C ALA A 685 -13.56 -22.39 -0.80
N LYS A 686 -13.54 -23.51 -1.53
CA LYS A 686 -14.46 -24.57 -1.19
C LYS A 686 -14.23 -24.71 0.30
N THR A 687 -15.23 -24.36 1.10
CA THR A 687 -15.55 -25.28 2.17
C THR A 687 -15.66 -26.62 1.45
N THR A 688 -14.55 -27.36 1.39
CA THR A 688 -14.68 -28.79 1.53
C THR A 688 -15.28 -28.90 2.91
N GLY A 689 -16.61 -28.82 2.92
CA GLY A 689 -17.39 -29.63 3.80
C GLY A 689 -16.93 -31.06 3.53
N ILE A 690 -15.81 -31.41 4.12
CA ILE A 690 -15.90 -32.46 5.11
C ILE A 690 -16.69 -31.77 6.22
N GLU A 691 -18.01 -31.77 6.04
CA GLU A 691 -18.82 -32.27 7.12
C GLU A 691 -18.03 -33.50 7.62
N SER A 692 -17.23 -33.32 8.68
CA SER A 692 -17.58 -34.17 9.79
C SER A 692 -19.00 -33.73 10.09
N SER A 693 -19.93 -34.38 9.41
CA SER A 693 -21.11 -34.81 10.08
C SER A 693 -20.49 -35.47 11.30
N VAL A 694 -20.49 -34.74 12.40
CA VAL A 694 -20.87 -35.38 13.64
C VAL A 694 -22.30 -35.79 13.33
N VAL A 695 -22.41 -36.90 12.58
CA VAL A 695 -23.52 -37.82 12.71
C VAL A 695 -23.52 -37.99 14.22
N PRO A 696 -24.54 -37.48 14.94
CA PRO A 696 -24.65 -37.79 16.36
C PRO A 696 -24.42 -39.30 16.46
N PRO A 697 -23.43 -39.75 17.27
CA PRO A 697 -22.97 -41.14 17.22
C PRO A 697 -24.20 -42.05 17.21
N SER A 698 -24.33 -42.95 16.25
CA SER A 698 -25.56 -43.77 16.16
C SER A 698 -25.75 -44.67 17.39
N ALA A 699 -24.71 -44.81 18.20
CA ALA A 699 -24.70 -45.46 19.51
C ALA A 699 -23.68 -44.79 20.44
N PHE A 700 -23.90 -44.87 21.75
CA PHE A 700 -22.92 -44.42 22.74
C PHE A 700 -21.67 -45.32 22.71
N LYS A 701 -20.49 -44.76 22.94
CA LYS A 701 -19.22 -45.49 22.84
C LYS A 701 -18.23 -45.03 23.91
N LEU A 702 -17.64 -45.98 24.62
CA LEU A 702 -16.54 -45.75 25.56
C LEU A 702 -15.21 -46.06 24.87
N PHE A 703 -14.26 -45.12 24.89
CA PHE A 703 -12.93 -45.29 24.29
C PHE A 703 -11.92 -45.78 25.30
N GLN A 704 -10.82 -46.35 24.79
CA GLN A 704 -9.67 -46.69 25.59
C GLN A 704 -9.05 -45.40 26.17
N ASN A 705 -8.73 -45.41 27.46
CA ASN A 705 -8.07 -44.29 28.12
C ASN A 705 -6.68 -44.06 27.50
N TYR A 706 -6.23 -42.81 27.45
CA TYR A 706 -4.90 -42.45 26.97
C TYR A 706 -4.22 -41.46 27.92
N PRO A 707 -2.95 -41.69 28.30
CA PRO A 707 -2.14 -42.87 27.99
C PRO A 707 -2.70 -44.16 28.64
N ASN A 708 -2.34 -45.33 28.10
CA ASN A 708 -2.57 -46.64 28.74
C ASN A 708 -1.45 -47.62 28.30
N PRO A 709 -0.53 -48.05 29.19
CA PRO A 709 -0.50 -47.74 30.62
C PRO A 709 -0.30 -46.25 30.92
N PHE A 710 -0.81 -45.78 32.06
CA PHE A 710 -0.67 -44.39 32.50
C PHE A 710 0.09 -44.29 33.81
N ASN A 711 0.74 -43.14 34.05
CA ASN A 711 1.40 -42.82 35.30
C ASN A 711 0.77 -41.55 35.89
N GLY A 712 0.14 -41.67 37.06
CA GLY A 712 -0.54 -40.57 37.74
C GLY A 712 -1.94 -40.29 37.19
N SER A 713 -2.04 -39.80 35.95
CA SER A 713 -3.32 -39.40 35.35
C SER A 713 -3.52 -39.91 33.92
N THR A 714 -4.78 -40.05 33.52
CA THR A 714 -5.17 -40.48 32.17
C THR A 714 -6.46 -39.79 31.73
N THR A 715 -6.71 -39.72 30.44
CA THR A 715 -7.95 -39.17 29.89
C THR A 715 -8.79 -40.30 29.29
N ILE A 716 -10.06 -40.35 29.69
CA ILE A 716 -11.05 -41.30 29.18
C ILE A 716 -11.96 -40.56 28.21
N GLY A 717 -11.96 -40.98 26.94
CA GLY A 717 -12.90 -40.48 25.95
C GLY A 717 -14.19 -41.28 25.91
N PHE A 718 -15.31 -40.62 25.65
CA PHE A 718 -16.59 -41.28 25.38
C PHE A 718 -17.47 -40.48 24.41
N GLU A 719 -18.45 -41.16 23.82
CA GLU A 719 -19.45 -40.61 22.90
C GLU A 719 -20.84 -40.81 23.48
N VAL A 720 -21.65 -39.76 23.40
CA VAL A 720 -23.07 -39.75 23.77
C VAL A 720 -23.89 -39.53 22.49
N ALA A 721 -24.76 -40.49 22.17
CA ALA A 721 -25.58 -40.50 20.95
C ALA A 721 -26.75 -39.49 21.00
N THR A 722 -27.41 -39.42 22.16
CA THR A 722 -28.57 -38.57 22.46
C THR A 722 -28.39 -37.97 23.86
N ALA A 723 -28.88 -36.75 24.08
CA ALA A 723 -28.78 -36.10 25.39
C ALA A 723 -29.36 -37.03 26.48
N GLY A 724 -28.64 -37.20 27.59
CA GLY A 724 -29.10 -38.07 28.67
C GLY A 724 -28.10 -38.23 29.81
N SER A 725 -28.57 -38.80 30.92
CA SER A 725 -27.75 -39.12 32.09
C SER A 725 -26.63 -40.11 31.74
N VAL A 726 -25.40 -39.68 31.99
CA VAL A 726 -24.19 -40.48 31.84
C VAL A 726 -23.55 -40.68 33.21
N ARG A 727 -23.17 -41.92 33.51
CA ARG A 727 -22.45 -42.28 34.72
C ARG A 727 -21.16 -43.03 34.36
N LEU A 728 -20.00 -42.50 34.75
CA LEU A 728 -18.70 -43.14 34.55
C LEU A 728 -18.04 -43.44 35.90
N ILE A 729 -17.77 -44.71 36.18
CA ILE A 729 -17.24 -45.18 37.47
C ILE A 729 -16.01 -46.06 37.22
N VAL A 730 -14.97 -45.87 38.03
CA VAL A 730 -13.76 -46.69 38.10
C VAL A 730 -13.87 -47.74 39.21
N PHE A 731 -13.40 -48.95 38.94
CA PHE A 731 -13.41 -50.13 39.81
C PHE A 731 -12.03 -50.77 39.86
N ASP A 732 -11.71 -51.43 40.96
CA ASP A 732 -10.53 -52.29 41.08
C ASP A 732 -10.79 -53.70 40.51
N VAL A 733 -9.77 -54.56 40.54
CA VAL A 733 -9.86 -55.96 40.04
C VAL A 733 -10.85 -56.83 40.80
N LEU A 734 -11.23 -56.46 42.02
CA LEU A 734 -12.25 -57.16 42.83
C LEU A 734 -13.67 -56.61 42.57
N GLY A 735 -13.81 -55.62 41.68
CA GLY A 735 -15.08 -54.98 41.36
C GLY A 735 -15.53 -53.96 42.40
N ARG A 736 -14.67 -53.54 43.33
CA ARG A 736 -14.99 -52.48 44.29
C ARG A 736 -14.88 -51.13 43.60
N LYS A 737 -15.85 -50.25 43.83
CA LYS A 737 -15.84 -48.88 43.28
C LYS A 737 -14.69 -48.09 43.90
N VAL A 738 -13.85 -47.50 43.06
CA VAL A 738 -12.69 -46.69 43.43
C VAL A 738 -12.98 -45.20 43.26
N ALA A 739 -13.63 -44.80 42.17
CA ALA A 739 -14.00 -43.40 41.92
C ALA A 739 -15.24 -43.29 41.03
N THR A 740 -16.07 -42.26 41.26
CA THR A 740 -17.08 -41.83 40.28
C THR A 740 -16.51 -40.60 39.57
N LEU A 741 -16.34 -40.67 38.24
CA LEU A 741 -15.74 -39.58 37.45
C LEU A 741 -16.77 -38.58 36.94
N LEU A 742 -18.00 -39.03 36.68
CA LEU A 742 -19.16 -38.19 36.36
C LEU A 742 -20.45 -38.98 36.59
N ASP A 743 -21.52 -38.27 36.95
CA ASP A 743 -22.88 -38.79 37.16
C ASP A 743 -23.91 -37.66 36.94
N GLU A 744 -24.03 -37.20 35.69
CA GLU A 744 -24.82 -36.01 35.31
C GLU A 744 -25.33 -36.09 33.86
N GLU A 745 -26.11 -35.10 33.42
CA GLU A 745 -26.68 -35.01 32.06
C GLU A 745 -25.65 -34.43 31.07
N TRP A 746 -25.43 -35.10 29.93
CA TRP A 746 -24.48 -34.64 28.90
C TRP A 746 -25.16 -34.51 27.53
N SER A 747 -24.79 -33.46 26.79
CA SER A 747 -25.27 -33.27 25.41
C SER A 747 -24.69 -34.31 24.44
N PRO A 748 -25.35 -34.58 23.29
CA PRO A 748 -24.81 -35.49 22.27
C PRO A 748 -23.44 -35.01 21.78
N GLY A 749 -22.49 -35.93 21.63
CA GLY A 749 -21.15 -35.60 21.14
C GLY A 749 -20.03 -36.43 21.78
N ARG A 750 -18.80 -36.10 21.39
CA ARG A 750 -17.56 -36.65 21.99
C ARG A 750 -17.15 -35.82 23.19
N HIS A 751 -16.85 -36.51 24.28
CA HIS A 751 -16.45 -35.92 25.55
C HIS A 751 -15.18 -36.59 26.07
N LEU A 752 -14.43 -35.85 26.87
CA LEU A 752 -13.22 -36.31 27.53
C LEU A 752 -13.35 -36.03 29.02
N VAL A 753 -13.01 -37.01 29.86
CA VAL A 753 -12.92 -36.83 31.31
C VAL A 753 -11.57 -37.33 31.79
N SER A 754 -10.93 -36.54 32.65
CA SER A 754 -9.64 -36.91 33.26
C SER A 754 -9.86 -37.76 34.50
N PHE A 755 -9.04 -38.79 34.68
CA PHE A 755 -8.94 -39.57 35.89
C PHE A 755 -7.56 -39.38 36.51
N ASP A 756 -7.54 -38.87 37.72
CA ASP A 756 -6.36 -38.82 38.58
C ASP A 756 -6.37 -40.03 39.51
N ALA A 757 -5.32 -40.84 39.43
CA ALA A 757 -5.15 -42.05 40.22
C ALA A 757 -4.19 -41.85 41.40
N ASP A 758 -4.04 -40.61 41.88
CA ASP A 758 -3.22 -40.37 43.06
C ASP A 758 -3.71 -41.16 44.28
N GLY A 759 -2.77 -41.71 45.04
CA GLY A 759 -3.02 -42.65 46.13
C GLY A 759 -3.40 -44.09 45.74
N LEU A 760 -3.53 -44.43 44.45
CA LEU A 760 -3.85 -45.80 44.00
C LEU A 760 -2.57 -46.61 43.66
N PRO A 761 -2.51 -47.91 44.03
CA PRO A 761 -1.36 -48.77 43.69
C PRO A 761 -1.28 -49.10 42.19
N SER A 762 -0.07 -49.34 41.66
CA SER A 762 0.11 -49.86 40.29
C SER A 762 -0.69 -51.15 40.09
N GLY A 763 -1.41 -51.26 38.96
CA GLY A 763 -2.30 -52.39 38.74
C GLY A 763 -3.32 -52.15 37.62
N ILE A 764 -4.19 -53.15 37.41
CA ILE A 764 -5.27 -53.08 36.43
C ILE A 764 -6.52 -52.51 37.11
N TYR A 765 -7.12 -51.52 36.50
CA TYR A 765 -8.41 -50.94 36.90
C TYR A 765 -9.40 -51.09 35.77
N PHE A 766 -10.69 -51.10 36.11
CA PHE A 766 -11.76 -51.12 35.12
C PHE A 766 -12.59 -49.86 35.24
N TYR A 767 -13.00 -49.27 34.13
CA TYR A 767 -13.97 -48.19 34.14
C TYR A 767 -15.19 -48.57 33.33
N ARG A 768 -16.36 -48.23 33.87
CA ARG A 768 -17.66 -48.55 33.30
C ARG A 768 -18.46 -47.28 33.12
N MET A 769 -18.91 -47.07 31.89
CA MET A 769 -19.85 -46.01 31.52
C MET A 769 -21.24 -46.63 31.39
N THR A 770 -22.24 -45.98 31.97
CA THR A 770 -23.65 -46.30 31.82
C THR A 770 -24.38 -45.09 31.23
N VAL A 771 -25.18 -45.32 30.19
CA VAL A 771 -26.08 -44.32 29.59
C VAL A 771 -27.46 -44.97 29.50
N SER A 772 -28.46 -44.39 30.17
CA SER A 772 -29.80 -44.98 30.30
C SER A 772 -29.75 -46.46 30.77
N ASN A 773 -30.07 -47.43 29.90
CA ASN A 773 -30.09 -48.87 30.20
C ASN A 773 -28.91 -49.67 29.60
N GLN A 774 -27.92 -49.00 29.00
CA GLN A 774 -26.77 -49.65 28.36
C GLN A 774 -25.48 -49.33 29.10
N ALA A 775 -24.55 -50.29 29.16
CA ALA A 775 -23.27 -50.12 29.83
C ALA A 775 -22.10 -50.69 29.01
N GLN A 776 -20.98 -49.97 28.98
CA GLN A 776 -19.72 -50.42 28.40
C GLN A 776 -18.60 -50.34 29.44
N ARG A 777 -17.70 -51.32 29.42
CA ARG A 777 -16.55 -51.39 30.33
C ARG A 777 -15.23 -51.52 29.57
N ARG A 778 -14.16 -50.95 30.11
CA ARG A 778 -12.79 -51.10 29.63
C ARG A 778 -11.81 -51.22 30.78
N ALA A 779 -10.63 -51.73 30.49
CA ALA A 779 -9.54 -51.88 31.45
C ALA A 779 -8.46 -50.82 31.19
N MET A 780 -7.83 -50.34 32.24
CA MET A 780 -6.68 -49.43 32.20
C MET A 780 -5.58 -49.94 33.14
N VAL A 781 -4.33 -49.69 32.79
CA VAL A 781 -3.16 -50.15 33.54
C VAL A 781 -2.46 -48.92 34.13
N LEU A 782 -2.44 -48.83 35.45
CA LEU A 782 -1.67 -47.81 36.17
C LEU A 782 -0.26 -48.35 36.43
N ILE A 783 0.75 -47.60 36.01
CA ILE A 783 2.16 -47.85 36.31
C ILE A 783 2.71 -46.61 37.00
N ARG A 784 3.18 -46.77 38.24
CA ARG A 784 4.02 -45.79 38.91
C ARG A 784 5.50 -46.04 38.65
#